data_AF-A0A6A4ZL26-F1
#
_entry.id   AF-A0A6A4ZL26-F1
#
_cell.length_a   1.000
_cell.length_b   1.000
_cell.length_c   1.000
_cell.angle_alpha   90.00
_cell.angle_beta   90.00
_cell.angle_gamma   90.00
#
_symmetry.space_group_name_H-M   'P 1'
#
loop_
_entity.id
_entity.type
_entity.pdbx_description
1 polymer ?
#
loop_
_entity_poly.entity_id
_entity_poly.type
_entity_poly.pdbx_seq_one_letter_code
_entity_poly.pdbx_strand_id
1 'polypeptide(L)'
;QKALCDNAMALVNSAVSMQNGGNQAGADAVFDQAIEIMESVLAFKYTTMEDQEAATRLNNKMSRYVTMIKGQRGKAVSGAALKKSSGKFNILEMDNLPVRYRGIMHMLTNSPTYGDIFDKFRTAFGFQESSVHCQREHLVLLLANFKEYANPSSLKMATGADVNEADLVAKAVSNLHDRLLDNYTKWCKYISQPPKFLSEPLADLVLFFLIWGEAGNFRQTPELLCFLFHNLAPQATAGTAKAPGHFLASVIRPMYNEVKKDNDKKTPMGARAPHTDIRNYDDFNEFFWTKTCLKYNEVTIADAFTSTNNKGNPNVVKKTFKETRSWVRAIVSFRRIFVSHLFLMFATIGFAVNMVLVCPDSPIMYGADLGSGVKVFSKYYYNPKPKFVATDLVDVILGPNDGFTNGTCNYPKLATCLGVVNFDKSKTFKYLPDDFKSLLQDVPFQECIELLSGRCDCYLSVLDRCFGQKGTATYILMDEDGRKKYMPIQYNQASCMPVWKAAALSVINTAGDGKLNCDACRLDVATLSTSLPKLLTSFLDFKRSDQGPLIFLGGCAFIALLVVWELQNRMFSCCGVGFVGRSLPVPTAAYCRYMCFWLLLFACKLAFNYQFMVKSLVETTVFIWLSDPVKYLQVSQFMIQLSYHNIVYIGFLWGPAIIVFMYDAQIFYALLSVIFGSIKGFALGIGELRSFRILRLSFKKIPKVFNKKIVSNLIDASSDRSNKKKKKTSYVET
;
A
#
# COMPACT_ATOMS: atom_id res chain seq x y z
N GLN A 1 33.83 38.27 24.11
CA GLN A 1 33.17 38.07 22.80
C GLN A 1 31.74 38.64 22.79
N LYS A 2 30.80 38.08 23.56
CA LYS A 2 29.37 38.50 23.56
C LYS A 2 29.14 40.01 23.79
N ALA A 3 29.77 40.61 24.80
CA ALA A 3 29.63 42.04 25.09
C ALA A 3 30.06 42.96 23.92
N LEU A 4 31.11 42.57 23.18
CA LEU A 4 31.58 43.31 22.00
C LEU A 4 30.61 43.13 20.81
N CYS A 5 30.02 41.94 20.66
CA CYS A 5 28.97 41.72 19.66
C CYS A 5 27.70 42.52 19.94
N ASP A 6 27.29 42.60 21.21
CA ASP A 6 26.11 43.38 21.60
C ASP A 6 26.35 44.88 21.38
N ASN A 7 27.55 45.36 21.69
CA ASN A 7 27.98 46.74 21.38
C ASN A 7 27.97 47.01 19.86
N ALA A 8 28.58 46.14 19.06
CA ALA A 8 28.58 46.29 17.60
C ALA A 8 27.16 46.30 17.01
N MET A 9 26.25 45.48 17.53
CA MET A 9 24.84 45.47 17.09
C MET A 9 24.10 46.74 17.48
N ALA A 10 24.38 47.32 18.65
CA ALA A 10 23.82 48.61 19.04
C ALA A 10 24.27 49.74 18.10
N LEU A 11 25.56 49.73 17.72
CA LEU A 11 26.11 50.67 16.73
C LEU A 11 25.49 50.48 15.33
N VAL A 12 25.28 49.23 14.88
CA VAL A 12 24.59 48.94 13.62
C VAL A 12 23.16 49.49 13.64
N ASN A 13 22.41 49.28 14.72
CA ASN A 13 21.04 49.80 14.83
C ASN A 13 21.02 51.33 14.85
N SER A 14 21.97 51.96 15.55
CA SER A 14 22.15 53.40 15.58
C SER A 14 22.47 53.96 14.19
N ALA A 15 23.40 53.34 13.46
CA ALA A 15 23.77 53.72 12.11
C ALA A 15 22.60 53.56 11.11
N VAL A 16 21.81 52.47 11.20
CA VAL A 16 20.60 52.29 10.39
C VAL A 16 19.56 53.39 10.71
N SER A 17 19.41 53.77 11.97
CA SER A 17 18.50 54.86 12.36
C SER A 17 18.94 56.22 11.79
N MET A 18 20.26 56.50 11.79
CA MET A 18 20.84 57.71 11.20
C MET A 18 20.69 57.72 9.67
N GLN A 19 20.85 56.57 9.03
CA GLN A 19 20.64 56.41 7.59
C GLN A 19 19.18 56.65 7.20
N ASN A 20 18.23 56.12 7.97
CA ASN A 20 16.80 56.38 7.78
C ASN A 20 16.41 57.84 8.07
N GLY A 21 17.18 58.52 8.94
CA GLY A 21 17.06 59.95 9.25
C GLY A 21 17.75 60.90 8.25
N GLY A 22 18.36 60.38 7.18
CA GLY A 22 18.98 61.17 6.11
C GLY A 22 20.42 61.64 6.35
N ASN A 23 21.05 61.26 7.47
CA ASN A 23 22.45 61.58 7.75
C ASN A 23 23.38 60.44 7.31
N GLN A 24 23.65 60.38 6.00
CA GLN A 24 24.44 59.31 5.39
C GLN A 24 25.89 59.27 5.89
N ALA A 25 26.55 60.44 5.96
CA ALA A 25 27.96 60.54 6.35
C ALA A 25 28.21 60.15 7.82
N GLY A 26 27.30 60.54 8.72
CA GLY A 26 27.34 60.11 10.12
C GLY A 26 27.06 58.62 10.30
N ALA A 27 26.09 58.07 9.56
CA ALA A 27 25.80 56.65 9.56
C ALA A 27 27.01 55.81 9.09
N ASP A 28 27.73 56.27 8.06
CA ASP A 28 28.91 55.60 7.53
C ASP A 28 30.05 55.51 8.55
N ALA A 29 30.34 56.58 9.29
CA ALA A 29 31.36 56.59 10.34
C ALA A 29 31.02 55.60 11.49
N VAL A 30 29.74 55.50 11.86
CA VAL A 30 29.28 54.55 12.89
C VAL A 30 29.27 53.11 12.38
N PHE A 31 29.00 52.88 11.10
CA PHE A 31 29.17 51.57 10.48
C PHE A 31 30.63 51.12 10.43
N ASP A 32 31.57 52.04 10.16
CA ASP A 32 33.01 51.74 10.20
C ASP A 32 33.46 51.32 11.59
N GLN A 33 33.01 52.04 12.62
CA GLN A 33 33.26 51.67 14.02
C GLN A 33 32.67 50.30 14.39
N ALA A 34 31.46 49.98 13.89
CA ALA A 34 30.84 48.67 14.13
C ALA A 34 31.58 47.53 13.43
N ILE A 35 32.09 47.76 12.21
CA ILE A 35 32.88 46.77 11.46
C ILE A 35 34.19 46.49 12.18
N GLU A 36 34.90 47.52 12.65
CA GLU A 36 36.17 47.36 13.38
C GLU A 36 36.01 46.50 14.64
N ILE A 37 34.93 46.73 15.40
CA ILE A 37 34.60 45.91 16.57
C ILE A 37 34.28 44.46 16.15
N MET A 38 33.52 44.24 15.08
CA MET A 38 33.21 42.89 14.61
C MET A 38 34.43 42.13 14.08
N GLU A 39 35.35 42.82 13.37
CA GLU A 39 36.57 42.21 12.85
C GLU A 39 37.58 41.91 13.96
N SER A 40 37.69 42.77 14.98
CA SER A 40 38.50 42.48 16.16
C SER A 40 37.99 41.26 16.95
N VAL A 41 36.66 41.08 17.05
CA VAL A 41 36.04 39.90 17.66
C VAL A 41 36.31 38.63 16.85
N LEU A 42 36.28 38.72 15.51
CA LEU A 42 36.58 37.58 14.63
C LEU A 42 38.06 37.16 14.67
N ALA A 43 38.96 38.06 15.09
CA ALA A 43 40.39 37.79 15.25
C ALA A 43 40.77 37.11 16.59
N PHE A 44 39.80 36.84 17.47
CA PHE A 44 40.08 36.17 18.75
C PHE A 44 40.63 34.76 18.54
N LYS A 45 41.77 34.47 19.17
CA LYS A 45 42.36 33.12 19.21
C LYS A 45 41.85 32.38 20.43
N TYR A 46 41.28 31.19 20.21
CA TYR A 46 40.79 30.31 21.27
C TYR A 46 41.85 29.26 21.59
N THR A 47 42.11 29.01 22.87
CA THR A 47 43.14 28.07 23.34
C THR A 47 42.66 26.63 23.40
N THR A 48 41.34 26.42 23.48
CA THR A 48 40.71 25.09 23.52
C THR A 48 39.73 24.90 22.35
N MET A 49 39.56 23.65 21.89
CA MET A 49 38.58 23.34 20.82
C MET A 49 37.14 23.56 21.27
N GLU A 50 36.82 23.31 22.54
CA GLU A 50 35.47 23.51 23.08
C GLU A 50 35.05 24.99 23.05
N ASP A 51 35.97 25.91 23.40
CA ASP A 51 35.71 27.35 23.31
C ASP A 51 35.54 27.82 21.86
N GLN A 52 36.26 27.20 20.92
CA GLN A 52 36.15 27.49 19.49
C GLN A 52 34.78 27.05 18.93
N GLU A 53 34.29 25.87 19.31
CA GLU A 53 32.96 25.40 18.92
C GLU A 53 31.85 26.26 19.52
N ALA A 54 31.95 26.63 20.81
CA ALA A 54 31.00 27.52 21.47
C ALA A 54 30.93 28.91 20.79
N ALA A 55 32.06 29.43 20.32
CA ALA A 55 32.16 30.71 19.63
C ALA A 55 31.71 30.70 18.16
N THR A 56 31.67 29.52 17.52
CA THR A 56 31.47 29.37 16.06
C THR A 56 30.15 29.96 15.57
N ARG A 57 29.05 29.75 16.31
CA ARG A 57 27.73 30.30 15.93
C ARG A 57 27.74 31.83 15.90
N LEU A 58 28.40 32.47 16.86
CA LEU A 58 28.44 33.92 16.97
C LEU A 58 29.40 34.52 15.92
N ASN A 59 30.56 33.89 15.70
CA ASN A 59 31.51 34.30 14.65
C ASN A 59 30.89 34.22 13.25
N ASN A 60 30.16 33.14 12.94
CA ASN A 60 29.43 33.03 11.68
C ASN A 60 28.37 34.12 11.50
N LYS A 61 27.69 34.50 12.58
CA LYS A 61 26.71 35.60 12.56
C LYS A 61 27.41 36.93 12.29
N MET A 62 28.49 37.24 13.01
CA MET A 62 29.25 38.50 12.83
C MET A 62 29.86 38.61 11.43
N SER A 63 30.45 37.54 10.91
CA SER A 63 31.01 37.50 9.55
C SER A 63 29.95 37.88 8.49
N ARG A 64 28.72 37.35 8.61
CA ARG A 64 27.61 37.72 7.72
C ARG A 64 27.23 39.21 7.80
N TYR A 65 27.19 39.78 9.01
CA TYR A 65 26.89 41.21 9.17
C TYR A 65 27.97 42.08 8.55
N VAL A 66 29.26 41.75 8.74
CA VAL A 66 30.38 42.48 8.11
C VAL A 66 30.28 42.41 6.58
N THR A 67 30.04 41.21 6.00
CA THR A 67 29.86 41.07 4.55
C THR A 67 28.66 41.85 4.04
N MET A 68 27.54 41.85 4.78
CA MET A 68 26.33 42.59 4.42
C MET A 68 26.55 44.10 4.43
N ILE A 69 27.18 44.66 5.47
CA ILE A 69 27.44 46.09 5.60
C ILE A 69 28.42 46.55 4.53
N LYS A 70 29.52 45.81 4.31
CA LYS A 70 30.48 46.09 3.23
C LYS A 70 29.83 45.99 1.83
N GLY A 71 28.95 45.00 1.62
CA GLY A 71 28.26 44.79 0.34
C GLY A 71 27.17 45.83 0.02
N GLN A 72 26.49 46.36 1.05
CA GLN A 72 25.55 47.48 0.90
C GLN A 72 26.28 48.78 0.53
N ARG A 73 27.42 49.05 1.16
CA ARG A 73 28.24 50.25 0.89
C ARG A 73 28.98 50.20 -0.44
N GLY A 74 29.44 49.02 -0.88
CA GLY A 74 30.03 48.83 -2.21
C GLY A 74 29.09 49.19 -3.37
N LYS A 75 27.77 49.21 -3.15
CA LYS A 75 26.76 49.68 -4.12
C LYS A 75 26.48 51.19 -4.05
N ALA A 76 26.84 51.85 -2.95
CA ALA A 76 26.61 53.29 -2.75
C ALA A 76 27.71 54.18 -3.36
N VAL A 77 28.93 53.66 -3.50
CA VAL A 77 30.09 54.40 -4.04
C VAL A 77 30.04 54.56 -5.56
N SER A 78 29.34 53.68 -6.27
CA SER A 78 29.03 53.89 -7.70
C SER A 78 27.84 54.83 -7.82
N GLY A 79 28.11 56.15 -7.91
CA GLY A 79 27.14 57.24 -7.98
C GLY A 79 26.18 57.22 -9.18
N ALA A 80 25.38 56.18 -9.32
CA ALA A 80 24.21 56.16 -10.18
C ALA A 80 23.00 56.51 -9.31
N ALA A 81 22.43 57.69 -9.53
CA ALA A 81 21.11 58.05 -9.03
C ALA A 81 20.10 57.00 -9.52
N LEU A 82 19.78 56.03 -8.68
CA LEU A 82 18.67 55.12 -8.94
C LEU A 82 17.38 55.90 -8.78
N LYS A 83 16.76 56.24 -9.91
CA LYS A 83 15.29 56.18 -10.03
C LYS A 83 14.84 54.96 -9.25
N LYS A 84 13.93 55.14 -8.28
CA LYS A 84 13.23 54.05 -7.57
C LYS A 84 12.93 52.95 -8.58
N SER A 85 13.68 51.85 -8.55
CA SER A 85 13.31 50.67 -9.33
C SER A 85 11.98 50.23 -8.76
N SER A 86 10.93 50.30 -9.58
CA SER A 86 9.72 49.53 -9.35
C SER A 86 10.11 48.14 -8.88
N GLY A 87 9.46 47.68 -7.80
CA GLY A 87 9.94 46.58 -6.96
C GLY A 87 10.33 45.33 -7.75
N LYS A 88 11.52 44.81 -7.44
CA LYS A 88 12.15 43.62 -8.04
C LYS A 88 11.48 42.32 -7.56
N PHE A 89 10.15 42.21 -7.73
CA PHE A 89 9.35 41.07 -7.28
C PHE A 89 8.74 40.27 -8.43
N ASN A 90 8.74 40.83 -9.64
CA ASN A 90 8.20 40.19 -10.84
C ASN A 90 9.34 39.56 -11.66
N ILE A 91 9.06 38.43 -12.32
CA ILE A 91 9.99 37.72 -13.21
C ILE A 91 10.19 38.51 -14.51
N LEU A 92 9.15 39.20 -14.97
CA LEU A 92 9.15 40.09 -16.12
C LEU A 92 9.38 41.54 -15.69
N GLU A 93 10.31 42.22 -16.38
CA GLU A 93 10.45 43.67 -16.33
C GLU A 93 9.28 44.32 -17.09
N MET A 94 8.25 44.74 -16.36
CA MET A 94 7.01 45.28 -16.94
C MET A 94 7.24 46.56 -17.77
N ASP A 95 8.26 47.34 -17.41
CA ASP A 95 8.64 48.55 -18.14
C ASP A 95 9.34 48.26 -19.48
N ASN A 96 9.89 47.04 -19.65
CA ASN A 96 10.60 46.61 -20.85
C ASN A 96 10.22 45.17 -21.26
N LEU A 97 8.95 44.99 -21.63
CA LEU A 97 8.41 43.68 -21.99
C LEU A 97 8.96 43.16 -23.34
N PRO A 98 9.38 41.87 -23.41
CA PRO A 98 9.69 41.19 -24.66
C PRO A 98 8.51 41.25 -25.65
N VAL A 99 8.81 41.27 -26.95
CA VAL A 99 7.81 41.44 -28.04
C VAL A 99 6.62 40.50 -27.90
N ARG A 100 6.86 39.24 -27.50
CA ARG A 100 5.83 38.21 -27.29
C ARG A 100 4.67 38.63 -26.38
N TYR A 101 4.94 39.48 -25.38
CA TYR A 101 3.95 39.87 -24.36
C TYR A 101 3.27 41.21 -24.67
N ARG A 102 3.81 42.01 -25.60
CA ARG A 102 3.33 43.37 -25.88
C ARG A 102 1.89 43.40 -26.37
N GLY A 103 1.50 42.47 -27.26
CA GLY A 103 0.14 42.37 -27.77
C GLY A 103 -0.91 42.07 -26.67
N ILE A 104 -0.55 41.23 -25.70
CA ILE A 104 -1.41 40.91 -24.55
C ILE A 104 -1.51 42.13 -23.62
N MET A 105 -0.37 42.76 -23.32
CA MET A 105 -0.31 43.91 -22.44
C MET A 105 -1.09 45.10 -23.01
N HIS A 106 -1.00 45.35 -24.32
CA HIS A 106 -1.75 46.40 -25.00
C HIS A 106 -3.27 46.25 -24.81
N MET A 107 -3.81 45.03 -24.90
CA MET A 107 -5.24 44.80 -24.66
C MET A 107 -5.66 44.95 -23.20
N LEU A 108 -4.75 44.69 -22.25
CA LEU A 108 -5.00 44.88 -20.82
C LEU A 108 -5.00 46.37 -20.42
N THR A 109 -4.18 47.20 -21.09
CA THR A 109 -4.06 48.63 -20.79
C THR A 109 -5.02 49.51 -21.59
N ASN A 110 -5.44 49.07 -22.78
CA ASN A 110 -6.26 49.85 -23.72
C ASN A 110 -7.62 49.19 -23.97
N SER A 111 -8.35 48.84 -22.90
CA SER A 111 -9.73 48.38 -23.00
C SER A 111 -10.66 49.53 -23.41
N PRO A 112 -11.58 49.33 -24.37
CA PRO A 112 -12.52 50.37 -24.79
C PRO A 112 -13.49 50.78 -23.68
N THR A 113 -13.81 49.86 -22.76
CA THR A 113 -14.74 50.13 -21.65
C THR A 113 -14.03 50.58 -20.37
N TYR A 114 -12.86 50.00 -20.08
CA TYR A 114 -12.22 50.13 -18.76
C TYR A 114 -10.88 50.87 -18.76
N GLY A 115 -10.29 51.18 -19.93
CA GLY A 115 -8.92 51.69 -20.02
C GLY A 115 -7.91 50.64 -19.54
N ASP A 116 -7.09 50.96 -18.53
CA ASP A 116 -6.30 49.94 -17.83
C ASP A 116 -7.20 49.17 -16.87
N ILE A 117 -7.54 47.94 -17.26
CA ILE A 117 -8.49 47.08 -16.54
C ILE A 117 -8.01 46.83 -15.10
N PHE A 118 -6.70 46.62 -14.90
CA PHE A 118 -6.13 46.34 -13.59
C PHE A 118 -6.19 47.57 -12.68
N ASP A 119 -5.84 48.75 -13.19
CA ASP A 119 -5.88 49.99 -12.41
C ASP A 119 -7.33 50.41 -12.11
N LYS A 120 -8.25 50.18 -13.05
CA LYS A 120 -9.69 50.42 -12.88
C LYS A 120 -10.26 49.53 -11.78
N PHE A 121 -9.97 48.24 -11.76
CA PHE A 121 -10.48 47.35 -10.71
C PHE A 121 -9.77 47.52 -9.38
N ARG A 122 -8.47 47.86 -9.39
CA ARG A 122 -7.75 48.29 -8.19
C ARG A 122 -8.48 49.43 -7.51
N THR A 123 -8.83 50.48 -8.26
CA THR A 123 -9.50 51.66 -7.69
C THR A 123 -10.98 51.41 -7.37
N ALA A 124 -11.71 50.63 -8.17
CA ALA A 124 -13.13 50.33 -7.94
C ALA A 124 -13.38 49.47 -6.70
N PHE A 125 -12.52 48.48 -6.43
CA PHE A 125 -12.69 47.52 -5.34
C PHE A 125 -11.71 47.71 -4.17
N GLY A 126 -10.63 48.47 -4.38
CA GLY A 126 -9.60 48.72 -3.39
C GLY A 126 -8.70 47.51 -3.18
N PHE A 127 -8.28 46.83 -4.25
CA PHE A 127 -7.26 45.78 -4.17
C PHE A 127 -5.89 46.37 -3.80
N GLN A 128 -5.02 45.57 -3.18
CA GLN A 128 -3.66 45.94 -2.79
C GLN A 128 -2.76 46.07 -4.01
N GLU A 129 -1.92 47.11 -4.04
CA GLU A 129 -1.01 47.41 -5.15
C GLU A 129 -0.15 46.23 -5.57
N SER A 130 0.52 45.61 -4.60
CA SER A 130 1.42 44.49 -4.85
C SER A 130 0.68 43.25 -5.37
N SER A 131 -0.55 43.01 -4.89
CA SER A 131 -1.38 41.90 -5.37
C SER A 131 -1.76 42.10 -6.84
N VAL A 132 -2.18 43.32 -7.20
CA VAL A 132 -2.52 43.71 -8.58
C VAL A 132 -1.32 43.50 -9.51
N HIS A 133 -0.12 43.97 -9.12
CA HIS A 133 1.09 43.77 -9.92
C HIS A 133 1.47 42.30 -10.11
N CYS A 134 1.33 41.47 -9.07
CA CYS A 134 1.59 40.03 -9.18
C CYS A 134 0.57 39.32 -10.08
N GLN A 135 -0.72 39.66 -9.96
CA GLN A 135 -1.76 39.06 -10.81
C GLN A 135 -1.67 39.54 -12.27
N ARG A 136 -1.22 40.78 -12.50
CA ARG A 136 -0.92 41.31 -13.84
C ARG A 136 0.14 40.46 -14.54
N GLU A 137 1.25 40.17 -13.85
CA GLU A 137 2.27 39.26 -14.39
C GLU A 137 1.72 37.86 -14.65
N HIS A 138 1.01 37.31 -13.68
CA HIS A 138 0.47 35.95 -13.74
C HIS A 138 -0.43 35.76 -14.97
N LEU A 139 -1.37 36.69 -15.19
CA LEU A 139 -2.30 36.62 -16.31
C LEU A 139 -1.59 36.80 -17.66
N VAL A 140 -0.60 37.70 -17.75
CA VAL A 140 0.20 37.90 -18.98
C VAL A 140 0.94 36.61 -19.36
N LEU A 141 1.59 35.94 -18.40
CA LEU A 141 2.27 34.66 -18.64
C LEU A 141 1.29 33.55 -19.04
N LEU A 142 0.12 33.49 -18.40
CA LEU A 142 -0.89 32.48 -18.68
C LEU A 142 -1.48 32.65 -20.09
N LEU A 143 -1.84 33.88 -20.46
CA LEU A 143 -2.35 34.19 -21.80
C LEU A 143 -1.31 33.95 -22.89
N ALA A 144 -0.03 34.25 -22.62
CA ALA A 144 1.05 33.94 -23.55
C ALA A 144 1.17 32.42 -23.79
N ASN A 145 1.00 31.61 -22.74
CA ASN A 145 1.01 30.16 -22.88
C ASN A 145 -0.18 29.65 -23.70
N PHE A 146 -1.39 30.12 -23.41
CA PHE A 146 -2.60 29.76 -24.18
C PHE A 146 -2.52 30.21 -25.65
N LYS A 147 -1.89 31.35 -25.93
CA LYS A 147 -1.60 31.84 -27.28
C LYS A 147 -0.67 30.88 -28.03
N GLU A 148 0.39 30.38 -27.40
CA GLU A 148 1.34 29.44 -28.04
C GLU A 148 0.71 28.07 -28.34
N TYR A 149 -0.25 27.62 -27.53
CA TYR A 149 -1.02 26.39 -27.81
C TYR A 149 -2.10 26.56 -28.88
N ALA A 150 -2.45 27.80 -29.26
CA ALA A 150 -3.46 28.03 -30.28
C ALA A 150 -2.92 27.63 -31.67
N ASN A 151 -3.46 26.55 -32.24
CA ASN A 151 -3.01 26.01 -33.53
C ASN A 151 -3.26 27.01 -34.68
N PRO A 152 -2.22 27.59 -35.33
CA PRO A 152 -2.40 28.60 -36.38
C PRO A 152 -3.20 28.07 -37.58
N SER A 153 -3.06 26.77 -37.88
CA SER A 153 -3.75 26.10 -38.98
C SER A 153 -5.28 26.03 -38.78
N SER A 154 -5.73 26.00 -37.53
CA SER A 154 -7.17 25.99 -37.19
C SER A 154 -7.85 27.35 -37.38
N LEU A 155 -7.10 28.46 -37.28
CA LEU A 155 -7.62 29.79 -37.60
C LEU A 155 -7.60 30.05 -39.12
N LYS A 156 -6.55 29.61 -39.82
CA LYS A 156 -6.44 29.78 -41.29
C LYS A 156 -7.61 29.16 -42.05
N MET A 157 -8.08 27.98 -41.64
CA MET A 157 -9.26 27.35 -42.26
C MET A 157 -10.57 28.08 -41.96
N ALA A 158 -10.68 28.81 -40.85
CA ALA A 158 -11.91 29.47 -40.42
C ALA A 158 -12.07 30.87 -41.05
N THR A 159 -10.97 31.61 -41.27
CA THR A 159 -11.03 33.01 -41.70
C THR A 159 -10.48 33.27 -43.11
N GLY A 160 -9.79 32.31 -43.73
CA GLY A 160 -9.24 32.45 -45.09
C GLY A 160 -8.14 33.51 -45.25
N ALA A 161 -7.73 34.18 -44.17
CA ALA A 161 -6.75 35.26 -44.14
C ALA A 161 -5.48 34.88 -43.34
N ASP A 162 -4.39 35.61 -43.53
CA ASP A 162 -3.20 35.48 -42.69
C ASP A 162 -3.54 35.83 -41.23
N VAL A 163 -3.11 34.97 -40.31
CA VAL A 163 -3.52 35.01 -38.90
C VAL A 163 -2.89 36.23 -38.21
N ASN A 164 -3.71 37.20 -37.81
CA ASN A 164 -3.27 38.35 -37.05
C ASN A 164 -2.97 37.95 -35.59
N GLU A 165 -1.96 38.59 -34.98
CA GLU A 165 -1.57 38.34 -33.59
C GLU A 165 -2.72 38.65 -32.61
N ALA A 166 -3.52 39.68 -32.90
CA ALA A 166 -4.68 40.05 -32.09
C ALA A 166 -5.74 38.92 -32.01
N ASP A 167 -5.99 38.24 -33.13
CA ASP A 167 -6.98 37.15 -33.21
C ASP A 167 -6.54 35.92 -32.41
N LEU A 168 -5.23 35.64 -32.39
CA LEU A 168 -4.66 34.57 -31.57
C LEU A 168 -4.81 34.88 -30.08
N VAL A 169 -4.60 36.13 -29.67
CA VAL A 169 -4.78 36.50 -28.26
C VAL A 169 -6.26 36.52 -27.88
N ALA A 170 -7.16 37.01 -28.74
CA ALA A 170 -8.60 36.94 -28.49
C ALA A 170 -9.08 35.49 -28.30
N LYS A 171 -8.59 34.55 -29.13
CA LYS A 171 -8.88 33.12 -28.96
C LYS A 171 -8.27 32.56 -27.67
N ALA A 172 -7.07 32.98 -27.29
CA ALA A 172 -6.45 32.59 -26.03
C ALA A 172 -7.27 33.07 -24.81
N VAL A 173 -7.79 34.30 -24.87
CA VAL A 173 -8.68 34.88 -23.85
C VAL A 173 -9.98 34.08 -23.75
N SER A 174 -10.65 33.79 -24.87
CA SER A 174 -11.89 32.99 -24.88
C SER A 174 -11.64 31.59 -24.29
N ASN A 175 -10.60 30.89 -24.75
CA ASN A 175 -10.27 29.55 -24.25
C ASN A 175 -9.96 29.55 -22.75
N LEU A 176 -9.29 30.59 -22.25
CA LEU A 176 -8.99 30.71 -20.83
C LEU A 176 -10.24 31.05 -20.02
N HIS A 177 -11.08 31.96 -20.52
CA HIS A 177 -12.36 32.35 -19.91
C HIS A 177 -13.29 31.15 -19.77
N ASP A 178 -13.53 30.43 -20.87
CA ASP A 178 -14.39 29.24 -20.88
C ASP A 178 -13.92 28.19 -19.87
N ARG A 179 -12.61 27.98 -19.75
CA ARG A 179 -12.05 26.99 -18.81
C ARG A 179 -12.05 27.46 -17.36
N LEU A 180 -11.77 28.74 -17.12
CA LEU A 180 -11.64 29.28 -15.76
C LEU A 180 -13.02 29.49 -15.13
N LEU A 181 -13.98 30.00 -15.90
CA LEU A 181 -15.32 30.38 -15.44
C LEU A 181 -16.38 29.31 -15.73
N ASP A 182 -16.00 28.13 -16.25
CA ASP A 182 -16.89 26.95 -16.35
C ASP A 182 -17.57 26.62 -15.01
N ASN A 183 -16.78 26.66 -13.92
CA ASN A 183 -17.30 26.42 -12.57
C ASN A 183 -18.32 27.49 -12.15
N TYR A 184 -18.07 28.75 -12.50
CA TYR A 184 -18.99 29.85 -12.22
C TYR A 184 -20.30 29.68 -13.00
N THR A 185 -20.23 29.33 -14.28
CA THR A 185 -21.41 29.04 -15.11
C THR A 185 -22.23 27.87 -14.55
N LYS A 186 -21.56 26.79 -14.12
CA LYS A 186 -22.20 25.63 -13.46
C LYS A 186 -22.85 26.02 -12.14
N TRP A 187 -22.17 26.82 -11.32
CA TRP A 187 -22.68 27.31 -10.05
C TRP A 187 -23.92 28.21 -10.25
N CYS A 188 -23.89 29.13 -11.22
CA CYS A 188 -25.04 29.96 -11.60
C CYS A 188 -26.23 29.10 -12.03
N LYS A 189 -25.99 28.09 -12.88
CA LYS A 189 -27.01 27.12 -13.30
C LYS A 189 -27.61 26.37 -12.12
N TYR A 190 -26.78 25.92 -11.16
CA TYR A 190 -27.24 25.23 -9.97
C TYR A 190 -28.15 26.10 -9.09
N ILE A 191 -27.76 27.35 -8.85
CA ILE A 191 -28.55 28.30 -8.03
C ILE A 191 -29.74 28.90 -8.80
N SER A 192 -29.86 28.58 -10.10
CA SER A 192 -30.88 29.12 -11.00
C SER A 192 -30.79 30.65 -11.15
N GLN A 193 -29.58 31.17 -11.31
CA GLN A 193 -29.32 32.58 -11.61
C GLN A 193 -28.62 32.73 -12.96
N PRO A 194 -28.89 33.81 -13.72
CA PRO A 194 -28.13 34.09 -14.93
C PRO A 194 -26.70 34.52 -14.57
N PRO A 195 -25.67 34.06 -15.32
CA PRO A 195 -24.31 34.56 -15.15
C PRO A 195 -24.24 36.07 -15.40
N LYS A 196 -23.61 36.79 -14.47
CA LYS A 196 -23.37 38.24 -14.55
C LYS A 196 -21.95 38.54 -15.04
N PHE A 197 -21.64 38.17 -16.27
CA PHE A 197 -20.35 38.52 -16.89
C PHE A 197 -20.27 40.01 -17.21
N LEU A 198 -19.06 40.55 -17.24
CA LEU A 198 -18.79 41.90 -17.73
C LEU A 198 -18.90 41.95 -19.27
N SER A 199 -18.86 43.16 -19.82
CA SER A 199 -18.87 43.40 -21.28
C SER A 199 -17.70 42.77 -22.03
N GLU A 200 -16.55 42.60 -21.35
CA GLU A 200 -15.31 42.08 -21.95
C GLU A 200 -14.84 40.82 -21.19
N PRO A 201 -14.65 39.66 -21.86
CA PRO A 201 -14.16 38.44 -21.23
C PRO A 201 -12.80 38.60 -20.55
N LEU A 202 -11.95 39.49 -21.07
CA LEU A 202 -10.66 39.82 -20.46
C LEU A 202 -10.84 40.49 -19.10
N ALA A 203 -11.88 41.32 -18.94
CA ALA A 203 -12.20 41.98 -17.68
C ALA A 203 -12.71 40.95 -16.65
N ASP A 204 -13.52 39.97 -17.05
CA ASP A 204 -13.91 38.86 -16.16
C ASP A 204 -12.69 38.10 -15.61
N LEU A 205 -11.72 37.79 -16.47
CA LEU A 205 -10.48 37.11 -16.08
C LEU A 205 -9.69 37.94 -15.05
N VAL A 206 -9.51 39.24 -15.32
CA VAL A 206 -8.78 40.15 -14.42
C VAL A 206 -9.48 40.21 -13.07
N LEU A 207 -10.79 40.42 -13.03
CA LEU A 207 -11.54 40.49 -11.78
C LEU A 207 -11.43 39.19 -10.98
N PHE A 208 -11.60 38.04 -11.63
CA PHE A 208 -11.48 36.73 -10.97
C PHE A 208 -10.09 36.52 -10.35
N PHE A 209 -9.01 36.83 -11.09
CA PHE A 209 -7.64 36.68 -10.56
C PHE A 209 -7.33 37.67 -9.44
N LEU A 210 -7.88 38.88 -9.45
CA LEU A 210 -7.75 39.84 -8.35
C LEU A 210 -8.45 39.35 -7.08
N ILE A 211 -9.68 38.82 -7.20
CA ILE A 211 -10.40 38.17 -6.10
C ILE A 211 -9.59 36.98 -5.57
N TRP A 212 -9.12 36.10 -6.47
CA TRP A 212 -8.32 34.93 -6.11
C TRP A 212 -7.00 35.33 -5.43
N GLY A 213 -6.35 36.40 -5.91
CA GLY A 213 -5.11 36.96 -5.36
C GLY A 213 -5.23 37.30 -3.89
N GLU A 214 -6.35 37.90 -3.47
CA GLU A 214 -6.56 38.34 -2.09
C GLU A 214 -7.39 37.39 -1.22
N ALA A 215 -7.99 36.35 -1.78
CA ALA A 215 -8.82 35.39 -1.03
C ALA A 215 -8.07 34.57 0.04
N GLY A 216 -6.74 34.47 -0.03
CA GLY A 216 -5.92 33.73 0.93
C GLY A 216 -6.34 32.26 1.06
N ASN A 217 -6.71 31.82 2.27
CA ASN A 217 -7.16 30.43 2.51
C ASN A 217 -8.51 30.10 1.85
N PHE A 218 -9.34 31.11 1.55
CA PHE A 218 -10.62 30.94 0.86
C PHE A 218 -10.46 30.58 -0.64
N ARG A 219 -9.23 30.45 -1.14
CA ARG A 219 -8.99 29.82 -2.45
C ARG A 219 -9.47 28.37 -2.51
N GLN A 220 -9.60 27.72 -1.35
CA GLN A 220 -10.10 26.34 -1.21
C GLN A 220 -11.63 26.25 -1.18
N THR A 221 -12.34 27.37 -1.27
CA THR A 221 -13.81 27.45 -1.27
C THR A 221 -14.29 28.02 -2.61
N PRO A 222 -14.36 27.20 -3.68
CA PRO A 222 -14.58 27.69 -5.03
C PRO A 222 -15.97 28.33 -5.23
N GLU A 223 -16.99 27.88 -4.51
CA GLU A 223 -18.35 28.43 -4.58
C GLU A 223 -18.44 29.79 -3.90
N LEU A 224 -17.67 30.02 -2.82
CA LEU A 224 -17.49 31.37 -2.27
C LEU A 224 -16.84 32.30 -3.31
N LEU A 225 -15.84 31.84 -4.07
CA LEU A 225 -15.23 32.67 -5.12
C LEU A 225 -16.24 32.99 -6.23
N CYS A 226 -17.08 32.02 -6.61
CA CYS A 226 -18.16 32.24 -7.58
C CYS A 226 -19.17 33.29 -7.09
N PHE A 227 -19.54 33.22 -5.81
CA PHE A 227 -20.41 34.20 -5.16
C PHE A 227 -19.79 35.61 -5.13
N LEU A 228 -18.51 35.74 -4.74
CA LEU A 228 -17.80 37.02 -4.74
C LEU A 228 -17.75 37.62 -6.14
N PHE A 229 -17.41 36.80 -7.15
CA PHE A 229 -17.42 37.24 -8.54
C PHE A 229 -18.81 37.71 -8.99
N HIS A 230 -19.86 36.96 -8.68
CA HIS A 230 -21.25 37.29 -9.03
C HIS A 230 -21.72 38.64 -8.49
N ASN A 231 -21.29 39.01 -7.28
CA ASN A 231 -21.67 40.27 -6.64
C ASN A 231 -20.80 41.46 -7.07
N LEU A 232 -19.52 41.23 -7.33
CA LEU A 232 -18.58 42.29 -7.69
C LEU A 232 -18.64 42.67 -9.17
N ALA A 233 -18.87 41.71 -10.07
CA ALA A 233 -18.88 41.96 -11.51
C ALA A 233 -19.82 43.10 -11.95
N PRO A 234 -21.08 43.18 -11.48
CA PRO A 234 -21.98 44.30 -11.82
C PRO A 234 -21.53 45.66 -11.26
N GLN A 235 -20.70 45.67 -10.22
CA GLN A 235 -20.25 46.90 -9.56
C GLN A 235 -18.98 47.50 -10.20
N ALA A 236 -18.39 46.81 -11.18
CA ALA A 236 -17.11 47.18 -11.80
C ALA A 236 -17.11 48.56 -12.47
N THR A 237 -18.25 49.01 -12.97
CA THR A 237 -18.43 50.34 -13.62
C THR A 237 -19.03 51.39 -12.69
N ALA A 238 -19.74 50.98 -11.63
CA ALA A 238 -20.60 51.84 -10.81
C ALA A 238 -19.98 52.31 -9.49
N GLY A 239 -18.77 51.85 -9.13
CA GLY A 239 -18.17 52.09 -7.81
C GLY A 239 -17.46 53.44 -7.65
N THR A 240 -17.63 54.08 -6.49
CA THR A 240 -16.74 55.13 -5.98
C THR A 240 -15.34 54.56 -5.71
N ALA A 241 -14.29 55.33 -5.96
CA ALA A 241 -12.92 54.90 -5.73
C ALA A 241 -12.69 54.49 -4.26
N LYS A 242 -12.18 53.29 -4.03
CA LYS A 242 -11.88 52.71 -2.71
C LYS A 242 -10.37 52.74 -2.45
N ALA A 243 -9.99 52.90 -1.19
CA ALA A 243 -8.58 52.90 -0.78
C ALA A 243 -7.93 51.51 -1.02
N PRO A 244 -6.62 51.46 -1.35
CA PRO A 244 -5.90 50.19 -1.49
C PRO A 244 -6.00 49.32 -0.22
N GLY A 245 -6.34 48.04 -0.38
CA GLY A 245 -6.56 47.10 0.71
C GLY A 245 -7.98 47.08 1.30
N HIS A 246 -8.91 47.89 0.79
CA HIS A 246 -10.31 47.86 1.22
C HIS A 246 -10.96 46.48 0.99
N PHE A 247 -10.70 45.82 -0.14
CA PHE A 247 -11.26 44.48 -0.40
C PHE A 247 -10.83 43.47 0.68
N LEU A 248 -9.53 43.38 0.96
CA LEU A 248 -9.00 42.53 2.02
C LEU A 248 -9.59 42.87 3.40
N ALA A 249 -9.69 44.15 3.76
CA ALA A 249 -10.11 44.59 5.08
C ALA A 249 -11.62 44.43 5.32
N SER A 250 -12.43 44.71 4.31
CA SER A 250 -13.90 44.79 4.44
C SER A 250 -14.62 43.51 3.99
N VAL A 251 -14.00 42.69 3.12
CA VAL A 251 -14.62 41.45 2.60
C VAL A 251 -13.94 40.21 3.19
N ILE A 252 -12.64 40.04 2.94
CA ILE A 252 -11.94 38.79 3.30
C ILE A 252 -11.66 38.66 4.80
N ARG A 253 -11.18 39.73 5.45
CA ARG A 253 -10.77 39.69 6.86
C ARG A 253 -11.91 39.38 7.83
N PRO A 254 -13.13 39.95 7.67
CA PRO A 254 -14.27 39.59 8.53
C PRO A 254 -14.65 38.12 8.41
N MET A 255 -14.72 37.57 7.18
CA MET A 255 -14.97 36.14 6.97
C MET A 255 -13.88 35.28 7.63
N TYR A 256 -12.61 35.65 7.47
CA TYR A 256 -11.49 34.92 8.07
C TYR A 256 -11.55 34.90 9.60
N ASN A 257 -11.91 36.03 10.22
CA ASN A 257 -12.01 36.13 11.67
C ASN A 257 -13.06 35.16 12.25
N GLU A 258 -14.18 34.97 11.56
CA GLU A 258 -15.21 34.01 11.96
C GLU A 258 -14.76 32.55 11.81
N VAL A 259 -14.12 32.21 10.70
CA VAL A 259 -13.55 30.86 10.51
C VAL A 259 -12.47 30.58 11.56
N LYS A 260 -11.64 31.59 11.88
CA LYS A 260 -10.62 31.49 12.92
C LYS A 260 -11.24 31.25 14.29
N LYS A 261 -12.30 31.98 14.64
CA LYS A 261 -13.02 31.84 15.92
C LYS A 261 -13.54 30.42 16.13
N ASP A 262 -14.08 29.80 15.08
CA ASP A 262 -14.53 28.40 15.15
C ASP A 262 -13.36 27.42 15.24
N ASN A 263 -12.28 27.66 14.51
CA ASN A 263 -11.09 26.81 14.52
C ASN A 263 -10.37 26.82 15.87
N ASP A 264 -10.37 27.97 16.54
CA ASP A 264 -9.75 28.21 17.85
C ASP A 264 -10.69 27.86 19.03
N LYS A 265 -11.88 27.30 18.75
CA LYS A 265 -12.84 26.89 19.78
C LYS A 265 -12.23 25.81 20.68
N LYS A 266 -12.32 26.03 22.00
CA LYS A 266 -11.78 25.13 23.03
C LYS A 266 -12.92 24.53 23.88
N THR A 267 -12.68 23.33 24.35
CA THR A 267 -13.47 22.66 25.39
C THR A 267 -13.28 23.37 26.74
N PRO A 268 -14.18 23.16 27.72
CA PRO A 268 -14.02 23.70 29.07
C PRO A 268 -12.68 23.32 29.74
N MET A 269 -12.08 22.19 29.33
CA MET A 269 -10.78 21.71 29.80
C MET A 269 -9.58 22.28 29.02
N GLY A 270 -9.78 23.28 28.16
CA GLY A 270 -8.71 23.97 27.44
C GLY A 270 -8.18 23.25 26.19
N ALA A 271 -8.56 21.98 25.96
CA ALA A 271 -8.26 21.25 24.73
C ALA A 271 -9.09 21.78 23.54
N ARG A 272 -8.59 21.65 22.31
CA ARG A 272 -9.33 22.03 21.10
C ARG A 272 -10.67 21.28 21.04
N ALA A 273 -11.74 21.98 20.66
CA ALA A 273 -13.07 21.38 20.53
C ALA A 273 -13.06 20.20 19.54
N PRO A 274 -13.88 19.17 19.75
CA PRO A 274 -13.97 18.04 18.83
C PRO A 274 -14.42 18.52 17.45
N HIS A 275 -14.01 17.79 16.40
CA HIS A 275 -14.37 18.12 15.02
C HIS A 275 -15.88 18.20 14.77
N THR A 276 -16.71 17.63 15.66
CA THR A 276 -18.18 17.74 15.63
C THR A 276 -18.69 19.13 15.92
N ASP A 277 -17.93 19.96 16.64
CA ASP A 277 -18.37 21.26 17.17
C ASP A 277 -17.66 22.45 16.52
N ILE A 278 -16.75 22.17 15.59
CA ILE A 278 -15.97 23.12 14.78
C ILE A 278 -16.46 23.04 13.33
N ARG A 279 -16.79 24.18 12.72
CA ARG A 279 -17.04 24.26 11.27
C ARG A 279 -15.70 24.38 10.52
N ASN A 280 -15.52 23.61 9.45
CA ASN A 280 -14.37 23.72 8.56
C ASN A 280 -14.69 24.57 7.33
N TYR A 281 -13.70 24.86 6.49
CA TYR A 281 -13.90 25.63 5.25
C TYR A 281 -14.95 25.02 4.31
N ASP A 282 -15.12 23.70 4.33
CA ASP A 282 -16.12 22.97 3.52
C ASP A 282 -17.55 23.25 4.02
N ASP A 283 -17.76 23.27 5.34
CA ASP A 283 -19.01 23.66 5.97
C ASP A 283 -19.41 25.11 5.58
N PHE A 284 -18.45 26.04 5.50
CA PHE A 284 -18.70 27.41 5.03
C PHE A 284 -18.94 27.47 3.52
N ASN A 285 -18.24 26.64 2.75
CA ASN A 285 -18.38 26.57 1.31
C ASN A 285 -19.75 25.99 0.90
N GLU A 286 -20.30 25.05 1.67
CA GLU A 286 -21.60 24.44 1.44
C GLU A 286 -22.74 25.47 1.45
N PHE A 287 -22.63 26.51 2.27
CA PHE A 287 -23.59 27.61 2.30
C PHE A 287 -23.79 28.26 0.92
N PHE A 288 -22.74 28.35 0.12
CA PHE A 288 -22.79 28.99 -1.21
C PHE A 288 -23.47 28.14 -2.27
N TRP A 289 -23.87 26.90 -1.96
CA TRP A 289 -24.76 26.12 -2.83
C TRP A 289 -26.24 26.49 -2.65
N THR A 290 -26.58 27.30 -1.65
CA THR A 290 -27.99 27.62 -1.34
C THR A 290 -28.39 29.01 -1.85
N LYS A 291 -29.64 29.17 -2.30
CA LYS A 291 -30.18 30.49 -2.71
C LYS A 291 -30.20 31.52 -1.57
N THR A 292 -30.03 31.08 -0.31
CA THR A 292 -29.94 31.97 0.84
C THR A 292 -28.66 32.81 0.85
N CYS A 293 -27.59 32.39 0.15
CA CYS A 293 -26.38 33.21 0.03
C CYS A 293 -26.65 34.53 -0.70
N LEU A 294 -27.59 34.55 -1.65
CA LEU A 294 -27.95 35.73 -2.45
C LEU A 294 -28.68 36.83 -1.65
N LYS A 295 -29.06 36.57 -0.40
CA LYS A 295 -29.59 37.59 0.50
C LYS A 295 -28.50 38.52 1.06
N TYR A 296 -27.24 38.14 0.88
CA TYR A 296 -26.08 38.85 1.39
C TYR A 296 -25.24 39.38 0.23
N ASN A 297 -24.53 40.48 0.47
CA ASN A 297 -23.54 41.06 -0.42
C ASN A 297 -22.12 40.71 0.07
N GLU A 298 -21.10 41.12 -0.69
CA GLU A 298 -19.69 40.86 -0.37
C GLU A 298 -19.24 41.40 1.00
N VAL A 299 -19.86 42.47 1.51
CA VAL A 299 -19.52 43.06 2.82
C VAL A 299 -20.34 42.44 3.95
N THR A 300 -21.60 42.05 3.69
CA THR A 300 -22.52 41.53 4.73
C THR A 300 -22.44 40.01 4.89
N ILE A 301 -21.65 39.32 4.06
CA ILE A 301 -21.52 37.86 4.12
C ILE A 301 -20.96 37.37 5.46
N ALA A 302 -20.14 38.18 6.13
CA ALA A 302 -19.63 37.87 7.46
C ALA A 302 -20.75 37.78 8.52
N ASP A 303 -21.84 38.54 8.34
CA ASP A 303 -23.01 38.48 9.24
C ASP A 303 -23.78 37.16 9.10
N ALA A 304 -23.73 36.54 7.92
CA ALA A 304 -24.26 35.19 7.73
C ALA A 304 -23.43 34.16 8.53
N PHE A 305 -22.11 34.37 8.65
CA PHE A 305 -21.21 33.44 9.34
C PHE A 305 -21.35 33.53 10.87
N THR A 306 -21.68 34.73 11.39
CA THR A 306 -21.92 35.01 12.81
C THR A 306 -23.32 34.64 13.30
N SER A 307 -24.30 34.49 12.40
CA SER A 307 -25.69 34.25 12.77
C SER A 307 -25.86 32.97 13.59
N THR A 308 -26.30 33.13 14.85
CA THR A 308 -26.53 32.04 15.80
C THR A 308 -27.95 32.12 16.39
N ASN A 309 -28.52 30.96 16.74
CA ASN A 309 -29.77 30.84 17.48
C ASN A 309 -29.56 31.18 18.96
N ASN A 310 -30.65 31.37 19.72
CA ASN A 310 -30.63 31.64 21.17
C ASN A 310 -29.83 30.61 22.01
N LYS A 311 -29.53 29.43 21.44
CA LYS A 311 -28.70 28.37 22.05
C LYS A 311 -27.21 28.46 21.69
N GLY A 312 -26.77 29.51 20.99
CA GLY A 312 -25.39 29.69 20.52
C GLY A 312 -24.99 28.84 19.31
N ASN A 313 -25.94 28.12 18.69
CA ASN A 313 -25.68 27.28 17.51
C ASN A 313 -25.83 28.07 16.21
N PRO A 314 -24.99 27.85 15.19
CA PRO A 314 -25.11 28.53 13.90
C PRO A 314 -26.50 28.31 13.26
N ASN A 315 -27.13 29.39 12.79
CA ASN A 315 -28.44 29.33 12.17
C ASN A 315 -28.35 29.24 10.64
N VAL A 316 -27.51 30.08 10.05
CA VAL A 316 -27.41 30.23 8.58
C VAL A 316 -26.36 29.27 8.02
N VAL A 317 -25.11 29.37 8.46
CA VAL A 317 -24.03 28.46 8.06
C VAL A 317 -23.89 27.33 9.07
N LYS A 318 -24.58 26.21 8.81
CA LYS A 318 -24.60 25.03 9.67
C LYS A 318 -23.46 24.08 9.31
N LYS A 319 -23.03 23.30 10.30
CA LYS A 319 -22.14 22.16 10.09
C LYS A 319 -22.88 21.03 9.39
N THR A 320 -22.31 20.49 8.33
CA THR A 320 -22.98 19.50 7.48
C THR A 320 -22.40 18.10 7.69
N PHE A 321 -21.08 17.99 7.88
CA PHE A 321 -20.42 16.71 8.14
C PHE A 321 -19.96 16.55 9.59
N LYS A 322 -20.61 15.64 10.34
CA LYS A 322 -20.21 15.28 11.72
C LYS A 322 -19.44 13.96 11.74
N GLU A 323 -18.11 14.05 11.87
CA GLU A 323 -17.27 12.86 12.03
C GLU A 323 -17.09 12.49 13.51
N THR A 324 -17.53 11.30 13.90
CA THR A 324 -17.20 10.69 15.20
C THR A 324 -16.06 9.69 15.01
N ARG A 325 -14.90 9.95 15.62
CA ARG A 325 -13.75 9.02 15.58
C ARG A 325 -13.96 7.92 16.62
N SER A 326 -14.10 6.67 16.17
CA SER A 326 -14.12 5.47 17.00
C SER A 326 -12.99 4.53 16.57
N TRP A 327 -12.41 3.78 17.51
CA TRP A 327 -11.41 2.75 17.20
C TRP A 327 -11.94 1.65 16.27
N VAL A 328 -13.26 1.40 16.29
CA VAL A 328 -13.92 0.46 15.37
C VAL A 328 -13.86 0.96 13.92
N ARG A 329 -13.76 2.27 13.70
CA ARG A 329 -13.60 2.87 12.37
C ARG A 329 -12.32 2.39 11.70
N ALA A 330 -11.24 2.14 12.46
CA ALA A 330 -10.00 1.59 11.89
C ALA A 330 -10.22 0.18 11.31
N ILE A 331 -10.93 -0.69 12.04
CA ILE A 331 -11.25 -2.04 11.60
C ILE A 331 -12.17 -2.01 10.37
N VAL A 332 -13.21 -1.18 10.40
CA VAL A 332 -14.16 -1.04 9.28
C VAL A 332 -13.52 -0.36 8.05
N SER A 333 -12.55 0.53 8.26
CA SER A 333 -11.79 1.17 7.18
C SER A 333 -10.96 0.15 6.39
N PHE A 334 -10.41 -0.85 7.07
CA PHE A 334 -9.67 -1.96 6.46
C PHE A 334 -10.53 -3.22 6.26
N ARG A 335 -11.87 -3.07 6.27
CA ARG A 335 -12.87 -4.13 6.03
C ARG A 335 -12.45 -5.10 4.92
N ARG A 336 -12.01 -4.56 3.78
CA ARG A 336 -11.64 -5.36 2.61
C ARG A 336 -10.48 -6.30 2.91
N ILE A 337 -9.46 -5.83 3.64
CA ILE A 337 -8.30 -6.65 3.99
C ILE A 337 -8.76 -7.78 4.91
N PHE A 338 -9.48 -7.46 5.99
CA PHE A 338 -9.92 -8.45 6.98
C PHE A 338 -10.87 -9.49 6.38
N VAL A 339 -11.88 -9.06 5.62
CA VAL A 339 -12.86 -9.96 5.00
C VAL A 339 -12.19 -10.88 3.97
N SER A 340 -11.33 -10.33 3.10
CA SER A 340 -10.61 -11.15 2.12
C SER A 340 -9.73 -12.19 2.78
N HIS A 341 -9.02 -11.83 3.86
CA HIS A 341 -8.19 -12.80 4.59
C HIS A 341 -9.04 -13.87 5.30
N LEU A 342 -10.20 -13.49 5.87
CA LEU A 342 -11.09 -14.43 6.51
C LEU A 342 -11.69 -15.44 5.51
N PHE A 343 -12.09 -14.99 4.31
CA PHE A 343 -12.54 -15.87 3.24
C PHE A 343 -11.44 -16.83 2.77
N LEU A 344 -10.21 -16.34 2.62
CA LEU A 344 -9.07 -17.19 2.29
C LEU A 344 -8.80 -18.22 3.41
N MET A 345 -8.95 -17.83 4.68
CA MET A 345 -8.84 -18.75 5.81
C MET A 345 -9.90 -19.85 5.73
N PHE A 346 -11.18 -19.51 5.55
CA PHE A 346 -12.24 -20.51 5.40
C PHE A 346 -12.05 -21.41 4.19
N ALA A 347 -11.54 -20.87 3.08
CA ALA A 347 -11.17 -21.67 1.92
C ALA A 347 -10.05 -22.68 2.26
N THR A 348 -9.00 -22.25 2.99
CA THR A 348 -7.94 -23.16 3.44
C THR A 348 -8.42 -24.20 4.44
N ILE A 349 -9.36 -23.86 5.33
CA ILE A 349 -9.96 -24.80 6.27
C ILE A 349 -10.78 -25.84 5.50
N GLY A 350 -11.62 -25.42 4.55
CA GLY A 350 -12.42 -26.34 3.74
C GLY A 350 -11.54 -27.30 2.91
N PHE A 351 -10.44 -26.79 2.35
CA PHE A 351 -9.43 -27.61 1.69
C PHE A 351 -8.76 -28.59 2.66
N ALA A 352 -8.34 -28.13 3.84
CA ALA A 352 -7.67 -28.96 4.84
C ALA A 352 -8.57 -30.08 5.38
N VAL A 353 -9.84 -29.79 5.64
CA VAL A 353 -10.82 -30.80 6.09
C VAL A 353 -11.00 -31.88 5.01
N ASN A 354 -11.20 -31.50 3.74
CA ASN A 354 -11.30 -32.49 2.67
C ASN A 354 -10.01 -33.29 2.49
N MET A 355 -8.85 -32.64 2.64
CA MET A 355 -7.54 -33.30 2.63
C MET A 355 -7.41 -34.35 3.74
N VAL A 356 -7.78 -34.03 4.98
CA VAL A 356 -7.75 -34.98 6.11
C VAL A 356 -8.72 -36.15 5.90
N LEU A 357 -9.82 -35.93 5.18
CA LEU A 357 -10.79 -36.99 4.86
C LEU A 357 -10.32 -37.88 3.71
N VAL A 358 -9.66 -37.35 2.67
CA VAL A 358 -9.13 -38.14 1.54
C VAL A 358 -7.82 -38.84 1.90
N CYS A 359 -6.95 -38.10 2.58
CA CYS A 359 -5.58 -38.44 2.91
C CYS A 359 -5.37 -38.37 4.43
N PRO A 360 -5.94 -39.31 5.19
CA PRO A 360 -5.77 -39.36 6.64
C PRO A 360 -4.38 -39.92 6.98
N ASP A 361 -3.31 -39.20 6.63
CA ASP A 361 -1.92 -39.67 6.79
C ASP A 361 -1.42 -39.61 8.25
N SER A 362 -2.13 -38.92 9.14
CA SER A 362 -1.75 -38.78 10.53
C SER A 362 -2.28 -39.93 11.42
N PRO A 363 -1.45 -40.47 12.32
CA PRO A 363 -1.84 -41.57 13.22
C PRO A 363 -2.80 -41.11 14.33
N ILE A 364 -2.91 -39.80 14.56
CA ILE A 364 -3.79 -39.18 15.58
C ILE A 364 -5.23 -39.68 15.41
N MET A 365 -5.67 -39.82 14.16
CA MET A 365 -7.03 -40.27 13.82
C MET A 365 -7.26 -41.78 14.01
N TYR A 366 -6.21 -42.56 14.27
CA TYR A 366 -6.25 -44.02 14.41
C TYR A 366 -5.85 -44.49 15.82
N GLY A 367 -5.65 -43.56 16.75
CA GLY A 367 -5.23 -43.84 18.12
C GLY A 367 -6.19 -44.74 18.91
N ALA A 368 -5.67 -45.34 19.97
CA ALA A 368 -6.46 -46.15 20.90
C ALA A 368 -7.52 -45.34 21.67
N ASP A 369 -7.32 -44.01 21.78
CA ASP A 369 -8.17 -43.10 22.55
C ASP A 369 -9.42 -42.62 21.82
N LEU A 370 -9.53 -42.83 20.49
CA LEU A 370 -10.79 -42.62 19.77
C LEU A 370 -11.78 -43.72 20.14
N GLY A 371 -12.96 -43.33 20.66
CA GLY A 371 -14.04 -44.26 21.01
C GLY A 371 -14.41 -45.19 19.84
N SER A 372 -14.72 -46.46 20.14
CA SER A 372 -14.89 -47.56 19.18
C SER A 372 -16.16 -47.50 18.30
N GLY A 373 -16.77 -46.33 18.12
CA GLY A 373 -18.04 -46.14 17.42
C GLY A 373 -18.18 -44.80 16.69
N VAL A 374 -17.16 -43.94 16.72
CA VAL A 374 -17.32 -42.53 16.34
C VAL A 374 -17.08 -42.32 14.84
N LYS A 375 -18.05 -41.72 14.16
CA LYS A 375 -17.95 -41.29 12.76
C LYS A 375 -17.51 -39.84 12.69
N VAL A 376 -16.60 -39.52 11.77
CA VAL A 376 -16.16 -38.15 11.51
C VAL A 376 -16.66 -37.74 10.14
N PHE A 377 -17.57 -36.76 10.07
CA PHE A 377 -18.20 -36.34 8.81
C PHE A 377 -18.70 -37.52 7.95
N SER A 378 -19.24 -38.57 8.61
CA SER A 378 -19.70 -39.84 8.02
C SER A 378 -18.64 -40.84 7.54
N LYS A 379 -17.35 -40.61 7.81
CA LYS A 379 -16.25 -41.58 7.56
C LYS A 379 -15.85 -42.34 8.84
N TYR A 380 -15.48 -43.62 8.71
CA TYR A 380 -14.88 -44.39 9.80
C TYR A 380 -13.35 -44.45 9.68
N TYR A 381 -12.67 -44.26 10.79
CA TYR A 381 -11.20 -44.38 10.90
C TYR A 381 -10.76 -45.74 11.48
N TYR A 382 -11.66 -46.71 11.43
CA TYR A 382 -11.42 -48.11 11.77
C TYR A 382 -12.33 -48.95 10.87
N ASN A 383 -12.06 -50.24 10.71
CA ASN A 383 -13.00 -51.11 10.02
C ASN A 383 -14.15 -51.51 10.97
N PRO A 384 -15.42 -51.12 10.70
CA PRO A 384 -16.56 -51.49 11.55
C PRO A 384 -16.91 -52.99 11.51
N LYS A 385 -16.40 -53.75 10.54
CA LYS A 385 -16.57 -55.21 10.43
C LYS A 385 -15.21 -55.88 10.23
N PRO A 386 -14.37 -55.95 11.28
CA PRO A 386 -13.02 -56.50 11.17
C PRO A 386 -13.05 -57.99 10.82
N LYS A 387 -12.21 -58.41 9.87
CA LYS A 387 -11.99 -59.84 9.57
C LYS A 387 -10.74 -60.33 10.29
N PHE A 388 -10.92 -61.17 11.31
CA PHE A 388 -9.81 -61.81 12.02
C PHE A 388 -9.37 -63.07 11.30
N VAL A 389 -8.43 -62.94 10.36
CA VAL A 389 -7.76 -64.07 9.72
C VAL A 389 -6.40 -64.24 10.37
N ALA A 390 -6.15 -65.41 10.96
CA ALA A 390 -4.85 -65.69 11.59
C ALA A 390 -3.77 -65.87 10.52
N THR A 391 -2.61 -65.25 10.71
CA THR A 391 -1.51 -65.27 9.73
C THR A 391 -0.96 -66.68 9.51
N ASP A 392 -0.94 -67.51 10.57
CA ASP A 392 -0.50 -68.92 10.51
C ASP A 392 -1.36 -69.81 9.58
N LEU A 393 -2.58 -69.37 9.22
CA LEU A 393 -3.46 -70.10 8.30
C LEU A 393 -3.18 -69.79 6.83
N VAL A 394 -2.45 -68.71 6.54
CA VAL A 394 -2.36 -68.14 5.20
C VAL A 394 -0.91 -67.95 4.74
N ASP A 395 0.02 -67.73 5.66
CA ASP A 395 1.46 -67.72 5.43
C ASP A 395 2.13 -68.93 6.10
N VAL A 396 3.17 -69.48 5.46
CA VAL A 396 3.98 -70.57 6.04
C VAL A 396 4.91 -69.97 7.09
N ILE A 397 4.48 -70.03 8.36
CA ILE A 397 5.28 -69.62 9.51
C ILE A 397 5.99 -70.85 10.07
N LEU A 398 7.33 -70.90 9.93
CA LEU A 398 8.18 -71.97 10.43
C LEU A 398 7.83 -72.30 11.90
N GLY A 399 7.48 -73.56 12.17
CA GLY A 399 7.14 -74.14 13.47
C GLY A 399 8.25 -74.01 14.52
N PRO A 400 7.97 -74.25 15.81
CA PRO A 400 8.98 -74.20 16.88
C PRO A 400 10.13 -75.21 16.66
N ASN A 401 9.83 -76.30 15.93
CA ASN A 401 10.75 -77.38 15.62
C ASN A 401 11.29 -77.31 14.17
N ASP A 402 10.85 -76.32 13.40
CA ASP A 402 11.33 -76.15 12.03
C ASP A 402 12.68 -75.43 12.10
N GLY A 403 13.75 -76.17 11.85
CA GLY A 403 15.11 -75.63 11.87
C GLY A 403 15.24 -74.43 10.93
N PHE A 404 15.98 -73.41 11.37
CA PHE A 404 16.31 -72.26 10.54
C PHE A 404 17.24 -72.72 9.40
N THR A 405 16.73 -72.79 8.17
CA THR A 405 17.50 -73.24 6.99
C THR A 405 18.01 -72.07 6.16
N ASN A 406 19.06 -72.31 5.36
CA ASN A 406 19.74 -71.27 4.59
C ASN A 406 18.78 -70.61 3.58
N GLY A 407 18.60 -69.28 3.66
CA GLY A 407 17.70 -68.51 2.79
C GLY A 407 16.26 -68.34 3.32
N THR A 408 15.94 -68.84 4.53
CA THR A 408 14.63 -68.66 5.15
C THR A 408 14.46 -67.31 5.85
N CYS A 409 13.20 -66.94 6.11
CA CYS A 409 12.79 -65.71 6.76
C CYS A 409 13.23 -65.67 8.24
N ASN A 410 13.87 -64.58 8.68
CA ASN A 410 14.22 -64.36 10.08
C ASN A 410 13.21 -63.41 10.75
N TYR A 411 12.16 -63.99 11.36
CA TYR A 411 11.08 -63.24 11.99
C TYR A 411 11.52 -62.28 13.11
N PRO A 412 12.36 -62.68 14.09
CA PRO A 412 12.83 -61.75 15.12
C PRO A 412 13.62 -60.57 14.55
N LYS A 413 14.45 -60.80 13.52
CA LYS A 413 15.21 -59.73 12.86
C LYS A 413 14.30 -58.78 12.06
N LEU A 414 13.24 -59.31 11.45
CA LEU A 414 12.24 -58.50 10.75
C LEU A 414 11.44 -57.65 11.75
N ALA A 415 10.96 -58.25 12.84
CA ALA A 415 10.21 -57.58 13.89
C ALA A 415 11.04 -56.44 14.51
N THR A 416 12.31 -56.68 14.82
CA THR A 416 13.21 -55.62 15.32
C THR A 416 13.49 -54.53 14.29
N CYS A 417 13.59 -54.85 13.00
CA CYS A 417 13.69 -53.83 11.95
C CYS A 417 12.44 -52.95 11.87
N LEU A 418 11.26 -53.54 12.04
CA LEU A 418 9.97 -52.85 12.07
C LEU A 418 9.73 -52.05 13.37
N GLY A 419 10.66 -52.09 14.33
CA GLY A 419 10.58 -51.36 15.59
C GLY A 419 9.84 -52.10 16.72
N VAL A 420 9.57 -53.39 16.55
CA VAL A 420 8.95 -54.23 17.60
C VAL A 420 10.03 -54.68 18.59
N VAL A 421 9.88 -54.29 19.85
CA VAL A 421 10.88 -54.54 20.91
C VAL A 421 10.82 -55.98 21.43
N ASN A 422 9.62 -56.54 21.62
CA ASN A 422 9.43 -57.89 22.14
C ASN A 422 8.70 -58.75 21.09
N PHE A 423 9.44 -59.62 20.41
CA PHE A 423 8.87 -60.57 19.47
C PHE A 423 8.36 -61.81 20.21
N ASP A 424 7.04 -62.03 20.19
CA ASP A 424 6.38 -63.24 20.68
C ASP A 424 5.64 -63.88 19.51
N LYS A 425 6.07 -65.07 19.11
CA LYS A 425 5.48 -65.81 17.97
C LYS A 425 3.97 -66.00 18.11
N SER A 426 3.45 -66.11 19.34
CA SER A 426 2.02 -66.34 19.59
C SER A 426 1.16 -65.08 19.57
N LYS A 427 1.78 -63.89 19.52
CA LYS A 427 1.11 -62.59 19.65
C LYS A 427 1.48 -61.60 18.54
N THR A 428 2.75 -61.51 18.15
CA THR A 428 3.24 -60.59 17.14
C THR A 428 2.84 -61.05 15.74
N PHE A 429 2.18 -60.18 14.96
CA PHE A 429 1.66 -60.48 13.61
C PHE A 429 0.65 -61.64 13.57
N LYS A 430 -0.08 -61.88 14.66
CA LYS A 430 -1.04 -63.00 14.77
C LYS A 430 -2.18 -62.94 13.75
N TYR A 431 -2.66 -61.74 13.43
CA TYR A 431 -3.77 -61.51 12.52
C TYR A 431 -3.33 -60.64 11.35
N LEU A 432 -3.97 -60.81 10.19
CA LEU A 432 -3.77 -59.91 9.07
C LEU A 432 -4.30 -58.50 9.40
N PRO A 433 -3.54 -57.43 9.14
CA PRO A 433 -4.01 -56.07 9.37
C PRO A 433 -5.06 -55.69 8.33
N ASP A 434 -6.25 -55.33 8.79
CA ASP A 434 -7.39 -54.95 7.95
C ASP A 434 -7.62 -53.42 7.94
N ASP A 435 -7.15 -52.73 9.00
CA ASP A 435 -7.13 -51.28 9.13
C ASP A 435 -5.80 -50.77 9.70
N PHE A 436 -5.59 -49.45 9.58
CA PHE A 436 -4.33 -48.83 10.01
C PHE A 436 -4.17 -48.85 11.53
N LYS A 437 -5.28 -48.88 12.29
CA LYS A 437 -5.25 -49.04 13.75
C LYS A 437 -4.65 -50.38 14.15
N SER A 438 -5.04 -51.48 13.49
CA SER A 438 -4.45 -52.80 13.71
C SER A 438 -2.98 -52.83 13.27
N LEU A 439 -2.67 -52.20 12.13
CA LEU A 439 -1.29 -52.11 11.65
C LEU A 439 -0.36 -51.34 12.62
N LEU A 440 -0.85 -50.28 13.26
CA LEU A 440 -0.09 -49.52 14.27
C LEU A 440 0.18 -50.32 15.55
N GLN A 441 -0.66 -51.31 15.88
CA GLN A 441 -0.40 -52.22 17.01
C GLN A 441 0.71 -53.21 16.69
N ASP A 442 0.80 -53.65 15.43
CA ASP A 442 1.84 -54.56 14.96
C ASP A 442 3.17 -53.85 14.66
N VAL A 443 3.11 -52.64 14.10
CA VAL A 443 4.28 -51.84 13.69
C VAL A 443 4.13 -50.40 14.19
N PRO A 444 4.98 -49.95 15.14
CA PRO A 444 4.84 -48.63 15.76
C PRO A 444 5.23 -47.45 14.84
N PHE A 445 6.00 -47.69 13.76
CA PHE A 445 6.45 -46.66 12.81
C PHE A 445 7.01 -45.38 13.44
N GLN A 446 7.78 -45.50 14.52
CA GLN A 446 8.17 -44.35 15.35
C GLN A 446 8.87 -43.23 14.57
N GLU A 447 9.80 -43.58 13.67
CA GLU A 447 10.50 -42.62 12.78
C GLU A 447 9.54 -41.85 11.85
N CYS A 448 8.41 -42.44 11.47
CA CYS A 448 7.45 -41.84 10.54
C CYS A 448 6.37 -41.01 11.23
N ILE A 449 6.03 -41.34 12.47
CA ILE A 449 5.01 -40.62 13.25
C ILE A 449 5.49 -39.21 13.62
N GLU A 450 6.79 -39.04 13.84
CA GLU A 450 7.41 -37.75 14.19
C GLU A 450 7.50 -36.76 13.01
N LEU A 451 7.33 -37.24 11.76
CA LEU A 451 7.38 -36.40 10.57
C LEU A 451 6.13 -35.51 10.44
N LEU A 452 6.34 -34.22 10.14
CA LEU A 452 5.26 -33.27 9.86
C LEU A 452 4.59 -33.49 8.49
N SER A 453 5.32 -34.06 7.52
CA SER A 453 4.85 -34.32 6.15
C SER A 453 5.58 -35.49 5.51
N GLY A 454 4.98 -36.09 4.48
CA GLY A 454 5.59 -37.24 3.76
C GLY A 454 5.47 -38.57 4.51
N ARG A 455 4.50 -38.69 5.43
CA ARG A 455 4.31 -39.90 6.25
C ARG A 455 4.02 -41.14 5.41
N CYS A 456 3.20 -41.01 4.36
CA CYS A 456 2.90 -42.10 3.43
C CYS A 456 4.14 -42.74 2.80
N ASP A 457 5.11 -41.92 2.36
CA ASP A 457 6.37 -42.42 1.80
C ASP A 457 7.26 -43.03 2.87
N CYS A 458 7.27 -42.46 4.07
CA CYS A 458 7.96 -43.06 5.21
C CYS A 458 7.40 -44.45 5.55
N TYR A 459 6.08 -44.61 5.70
CA TYR A 459 5.47 -45.91 6.03
C TYR A 459 5.83 -46.99 5.02
N LEU A 460 5.79 -46.65 3.73
CA LEU A 460 6.10 -47.59 2.65
C LEU A 460 7.60 -47.88 2.56
N SER A 461 8.45 -46.86 2.72
CA SER A 461 9.91 -47.06 2.72
C SER A 461 10.38 -47.91 3.90
N VAL A 462 9.75 -47.81 5.08
CA VAL A 462 10.08 -48.68 6.24
C VAL A 462 9.76 -50.14 5.93
N LEU A 463 8.58 -50.42 5.37
CA LEU A 463 8.20 -51.77 4.97
C LEU A 463 9.14 -52.30 3.88
N ASP A 464 9.39 -51.54 2.82
CA ASP A 464 10.27 -51.99 1.73
C ASP A 464 11.71 -52.18 2.18
N ARG A 465 12.22 -51.30 3.05
CA ARG A 465 13.54 -51.42 3.66
C ARG A 465 13.66 -52.70 4.49
N CYS A 466 12.70 -52.97 5.37
CA CYS A 466 12.79 -54.12 6.29
C CYS A 466 12.55 -55.46 5.58
N PHE A 467 11.57 -55.54 4.68
CA PHE A 467 11.34 -56.75 3.88
C PHE A 467 12.38 -56.94 2.77
N GLY A 468 13.13 -55.89 2.39
CA GLY A 468 14.21 -55.97 1.40
C GLY A 468 15.56 -56.43 1.95
N GLN A 469 15.71 -56.56 3.28
CA GLN A 469 16.99 -56.92 3.89
C GLN A 469 17.41 -58.36 3.61
N LYS A 470 18.68 -58.54 3.22
CA LYS A 470 19.37 -59.83 3.09
C LYS A 470 20.67 -59.76 3.88
N GLY A 471 21.05 -60.84 4.53
CA GLY A 471 22.30 -60.86 5.30
C GLY A 471 22.57 -62.19 5.97
N THR A 472 23.62 -62.22 6.79
CA THR A 472 24.02 -63.41 7.55
C THR A 472 23.60 -63.25 9.02
N ALA A 473 22.98 -64.26 9.59
CA ALA A 473 22.68 -64.36 11.02
C ALA A 473 23.46 -65.53 11.64
N THR A 474 23.81 -65.43 12.91
CA THR A 474 24.45 -66.53 13.65
C THR A 474 23.39 -67.29 14.44
N TYR A 475 23.19 -68.56 14.10
CA TYR A 475 22.32 -69.45 14.84
C TYR A 475 23.12 -70.25 15.86
N ILE A 476 22.58 -70.38 17.07
CA ILE A 476 23.23 -71.05 18.20
C ILE A 476 22.52 -72.40 18.42
N LEU A 477 23.24 -73.49 18.17
CA LEU A 477 22.81 -74.83 18.53
C LEU A 477 23.51 -75.27 19.82
N MET A 478 22.79 -75.97 20.69
CA MET A 478 23.40 -76.70 21.81
C MET A 478 23.78 -78.08 21.28
N ASP A 479 25.05 -78.48 21.39
CA ASP A 479 25.46 -79.87 21.17
C ASP A 479 24.92 -80.78 22.29
N GLU A 480 24.95 -82.10 22.07
CA GLU A 480 24.54 -83.12 23.07
C GLU A 480 25.31 -82.99 24.41
N ASP A 481 26.50 -82.39 24.40
CA ASP A 481 27.34 -82.08 25.56
C ASP A 481 27.05 -80.70 26.22
N GLY A 482 26.01 -79.98 25.78
CA GLY A 482 25.66 -78.66 26.31
C GLY A 482 26.57 -77.51 25.86
N ARG A 483 27.41 -77.71 24.84
CA ARG A 483 28.30 -76.68 24.26
C ARG A 483 27.57 -75.87 23.18
N LYS A 484 27.75 -74.54 23.18
CA LYS A 484 27.17 -73.63 22.18
C LYS A 484 27.96 -73.68 20.87
N LYS A 485 27.32 -74.11 19.78
CA LYS A 485 27.87 -74.13 18.42
C LYS A 485 27.27 -73.01 17.60
N TYR A 486 28.11 -72.13 17.07
CA TYR A 486 27.72 -70.99 16.25
C TYR A 486 27.79 -71.37 14.77
N MET A 487 26.66 -71.31 14.06
CA MET A 487 26.62 -71.54 12.61
C MET A 487 26.16 -70.27 11.90
N PRO A 488 26.87 -69.79 10.87
CA PRO A 488 26.41 -68.69 10.03
C PRO A 488 25.33 -69.19 9.07
N ILE A 489 24.19 -68.52 9.04
CA ILE A 489 23.05 -68.85 8.17
C ILE A 489 22.64 -67.57 7.42
N GLN A 490 22.47 -67.66 6.11
CA GLN A 490 21.97 -66.53 5.31
C GLN A 490 20.45 -66.43 5.48
N TYR A 491 19.94 -65.21 5.65
CA TYR A 491 18.52 -64.92 5.70
C TYR A 491 18.11 -64.00 4.55
N ASN A 492 16.88 -64.18 4.08
CA ASN A 492 16.26 -63.33 3.07
C ASN A 492 14.89 -62.89 3.57
N GLN A 493 14.73 -61.62 3.93
CA GLN A 493 13.46 -61.13 4.47
C GLN A 493 12.37 -60.96 3.39
N ALA A 494 12.71 -61.03 2.10
CA ALA A 494 11.74 -60.88 1.02
C ALA A 494 10.75 -62.05 0.93
N SER A 495 11.10 -63.21 1.49
CA SER A 495 10.22 -64.39 1.58
C SER A 495 9.40 -64.42 2.87
N CYS A 496 9.54 -63.42 3.76
CA CYS A 496 8.76 -63.33 4.99
C CYS A 496 7.32 -62.89 4.71
N MET A 497 6.35 -63.65 5.23
CA MET A 497 4.92 -63.31 5.30
C MET A 497 4.39 -62.53 4.08
N PRO A 498 4.42 -63.13 2.88
CA PRO A 498 4.02 -62.43 1.66
C PRO A 498 2.56 -61.93 1.73
N VAL A 499 1.66 -62.67 2.38
CA VAL A 499 0.26 -62.27 2.49
C VAL A 499 0.06 -61.17 3.54
N TRP A 500 0.73 -61.26 4.70
CA TRP A 500 0.72 -60.17 5.67
C TRP A 500 1.27 -58.87 5.07
N LYS A 501 2.40 -58.93 4.33
CA LYS A 501 2.98 -57.76 3.65
C LYS A 501 2.00 -57.15 2.65
N ALA A 502 1.32 -57.98 1.86
CA ALA A 502 0.31 -57.51 0.92
C ALA A 502 -0.90 -56.85 1.62
N ALA A 503 -1.33 -57.40 2.76
CA ALA A 503 -2.38 -56.80 3.59
C ALA A 503 -1.96 -55.43 4.16
N ALA A 504 -0.75 -55.33 4.73
CA ALA A 504 -0.20 -54.08 5.22
C ALA A 504 -0.08 -53.01 4.11
N LEU A 505 0.42 -53.39 2.93
CA LEU A 505 0.48 -52.49 1.77
C LEU A 505 -0.91 -52.08 1.26
N SER A 506 -1.90 -52.96 1.35
CA SER A 506 -3.29 -52.67 0.99
C SER A 506 -3.90 -51.64 1.95
N VAL A 507 -3.70 -51.78 3.25
CA VAL A 507 -4.17 -50.81 4.27
C VAL A 507 -3.57 -49.42 4.04
N ILE A 508 -2.30 -49.35 3.63
CA ILE A 508 -1.62 -48.08 3.38
C ILE A 508 -2.04 -47.46 2.03
N ASN A 509 -2.06 -48.24 0.94
CA ASN A 509 -2.24 -47.67 -0.40
C ASN A 509 -3.70 -47.50 -0.82
N THR A 510 -4.62 -48.32 -0.32
CA THR A 510 -6.02 -48.32 -0.81
C THR A 510 -6.90 -47.31 -0.05
N ALA A 511 -7.90 -46.77 -0.76
CA ALA A 511 -8.94 -45.95 -0.15
C ALA A 511 -9.99 -46.82 0.56
N GLY A 512 -10.48 -46.37 1.72
CA GLY A 512 -11.55 -47.03 2.45
C GLY A 512 -11.65 -46.56 3.90
N ASP A 513 -12.65 -47.08 4.61
CA ASP A 513 -12.76 -46.91 6.06
C ASP A 513 -11.57 -47.59 6.76
N GLY A 514 -10.93 -46.89 7.68
CA GLY A 514 -9.75 -47.40 8.38
C GLY A 514 -8.44 -47.42 7.56
N LYS A 515 -8.41 -46.87 6.34
CA LYS A 515 -7.25 -46.93 5.43
C LYS A 515 -6.69 -45.56 5.04
N LEU A 516 -5.41 -45.52 4.65
CA LEU A 516 -4.64 -44.28 4.46
C LEU A 516 -4.73 -43.66 3.05
N ASN A 517 -5.09 -44.42 2.01
CA ASN A 517 -5.15 -43.95 0.62
C ASN A 517 -3.84 -43.35 0.07
N CYS A 518 -2.68 -43.86 0.49
CA CYS A 518 -1.38 -43.28 0.11
C CYS A 518 -1.08 -43.32 -1.39
N ASP A 519 -1.76 -44.16 -2.20
CA ASP A 519 -1.60 -44.14 -3.67
C ASP A 519 -2.02 -42.80 -4.31
N ALA A 520 -3.03 -42.13 -3.75
CA ALA A 520 -3.45 -40.79 -4.20
C ALA A 520 -2.75 -39.66 -3.44
N CYS A 521 -2.26 -39.92 -2.22
CA CYS A 521 -1.80 -38.89 -1.28
C CYS A 521 -0.28 -38.64 -1.31
N ARG A 522 0.47 -39.40 -2.14
CA ARG A 522 1.90 -39.20 -2.39
C ARG A 522 2.14 -38.00 -3.31
N LEU A 523 2.62 -36.90 -2.74
CA LEU A 523 2.87 -35.63 -3.44
C LEU A 523 4.35 -35.34 -3.68
N ASP A 524 5.20 -36.37 -3.68
CA ASP A 524 6.62 -36.21 -3.97
C ASP A 524 6.84 -35.85 -5.45
N VAL A 525 7.93 -35.12 -5.76
CA VAL A 525 8.19 -34.56 -7.10
C VAL A 525 8.22 -35.66 -8.18
N ALA A 526 8.68 -36.85 -7.83
CA ALA A 526 8.76 -38.00 -8.73
C ALA A 526 7.40 -38.64 -9.06
N THR A 527 6.42 -38.57 -8.15
CA THR A 527 5.11 -39.22 -8.26
C THR A 527 3.95 -38.23 -8.47
N LEU A 528 4.25 -36.92 -8.42
CA LEU A 528 3.26 -35.86 -8.51
C LEU A 528 2.41 -35.92 -9.79
N SER A 529 2.99 -36.28 -10.93
CA SER A 529 2.28 -36.33 -12.22
C SER A 529 1.20 -37.42 -12.28
N THR A 530 1.36 -38.51 -11.52
CA THR A 530 0.43 -39.65 -11.49
C THR A 530 -0.55 -39.57 -10.32
N SER A 531 -0.11 -39.08 -9.16
CA SER A 531 -0.93 -38.95 -7.95
C SER A 531 -1.86 -37.73 -7.99
N LEU A 532 -1.42 -36.59 -8.56
CA LEU A 532 -2.20 -35.34 -8.53
C LEU A 532 -3.56 -35.46 -9.24
N PRO A 533 -3.69 -36.08 -10.43
CA PRO A 533 -5.00 -36.28 -11.05
C PRO A 533 -5.93 -37.19 -10.22
N LYS A 534 -5.39 -38.25 -9.60
CA LYS A 534 -6.15 -39.14 -8.71
C LYS A 534 -6.64 -38.42 -7.46
N LEU A 535 -5.82 -37.53 -6.90
CA LEU A 535 -6.18 -36.71 -5.76
C LEU A 535 -7.26 -35.69 -6.10
N LEU A 536 -7.11 -34.96 -7.22
CA LEU A 536 -8.07 -33.95 -7.66
C LEU A 536 -9.44 -34.55 -7.98
N THR A 537 -9.47 -35.72 -8.61
CA THR A 537 -10.73 -36.45 -8.86
C THR A 537 -11.37 -36.91 -7.55
N SER A 538 -10.58 -37.37 -6.58
CA SER A 538 -11.06 -37.75 -5.24
C SER A 538 -11.64 -36.57 -4.44
N PHE A 539 -11.18 -35.33 -4.66
CA PHE A 539 -11.73 -34.15 -3.99
C PHE A 539 -13.15 -33.80 -4.40
N LEU A 540 -13.55 -34.14 -5.62
CA LEU A 540 -14.85 -33.83 -6.20
C LEU A 540 -15.73 -35.08 -6.38
N ASP A 541 -15.33 -36.21 -5.80
CA ASP A 541 -16.11 -37.44 -5.88
C ASP A 541 -17.27 -37.44 -4.88
N PHE A 542 -18.46 -37.06 -5.36
CA PHE A 542 -19.70 -37.06 -4.57
C PHE A 542 -20.26 -38.46 -4.28
N LYS A 543 -19.65 -39.53 -4.81
CA LYS A 543 -20.03 -40.91 -4.44
C LYS A 543 -19.46 -41.33 -3.08
N ARG A 544 -18.53 -40.55 -2.54
CA ARG A 544 -17.95 -40.79 -1.21
C ARG A 544 -19.03 -40.67 -0.13
N SER A 545 -18.94 -41.51 0.89
CA SER A 545 -19.87 -41.50 2.04
C SER A 545 -19.66 -40.29 2.96
N ASP A 546 -18.52 -39.61 2.85
CA ASP A 546 -18.14 -38.49 3.70
C ASP A 546 -18.53 -37.13 3.12
N GLN A 547 -18.73 -36.15 4.00
CA GLN A 547 -19.16 -34.79 3.60
C GLN A 547 -18.00 -33.91 3.06
N GLY A 548 -16.81 -34.48 2.85
CA GLY A 548 -15.61 -33.76 2.39
C GLY A 548 -15.79 -32.93 1.11
N PRO A 549 -16.38 -33.49 0.02
CA PRO A 549 -16.61 -32.73 -1.21
C PRO A 549 -17.50 -31.50 -1.02
N LEU A 550 -18.53 -31.57 -0.18
CA LEU A 550 -19.43 -30.45 0.11
C LEU A 550 -18.72 -29.34 0.89
N ILE A 551 -17.90 -29.72 1.88
CA ILE A 551 -17.08 -28.77 2.65
C ILE A 551 -16.03 -28.09 1.76
N PHE A 552 -15.42 -28.83 0.84
CA PHE A 552 -14.49 -28.29 -0.14
C PHE A 552 -15.18 -27.29 -1.09
N LEU A 553 -16.36 -27.64 -1.61
CA LEU A 553 -17.17 -26.71 -2.40
C LEU A 553 -17.53 -25.44 -1.63
N GLY A 554 -17.85 -25.54 -0.34
CA GLY A 554 -18.05 -24.38 0.54
C GLY A 554 -16.80 -23.49 0.62
N GLY A 555 -15.62 -24.10 0.75
CA GLY A 555 -14.33 -23.39 0.67
C GLY A 555 -14.11 -22.69 -0.68
N CYS A 556 -14.39 -23.38 -1.79
CA CYS A 556 -14.34 -22.80 -3.14
C CYS A 556 -15.36 -21.66 -3.32
N ALA A 557 -16.54 -21.75 -2.70
CA ALA A 557 -17.54 -20.69 -2.73
C ALA A 557 -17.03 -19.41 -2.06
N PHE A 558 -16.25 -19.49 -0.97
CA PHE A 558 -15.61 -18.31 -0.39
C PHE A 558 -14.58 -17.65 -1.32
N ILE A 559 -13.82 -18.44 -2.09
CA ILE A 559 -12.93 -17.90 -3.12
C ILE A 559 -13.74 -17.24 -4.24
N ALA A 560 -14.81 -17.88 -4.70
CA ALA A 560 -15.71 -17.31 -5.71
C ALA A 560 -16.36 -16.01 -5.22
N LEU A 561 -16.81 -15.95 -3.96
CA LEU A 561 -17.34 -14.74 -3.34
C LEU A 561 -16.28 -13.64 -3.24
N LEU A 562 -15.03 -13.97 -2.93
CA LEU A 562 -13.93 -13.00 -2.94
C LEU A 562 -13.71 -12.45 -4.35
N VAL A 563 -13.66 -13.32 -5.36
CA VAL A 563 -13.51 -12.93 -6.77
C VAL A 563 -14.69 -12.07 -7.23
N VAL A 564 -15.92 -12.45 -6.91
CA VAL A 564 -17.12 -11.66 -7.20
C VAL A 564 -17.09 -10.34 -6.44
N TRP A 565 -16.71 -10.30 -5.17
CA TRP A 565 -16.59 -9.06 -4.40
C TRP A 565 -15.57 -8.09 -5.01
N GLU A 566 -14.44 -8.61 -5.46
CA GLU A 566 -13.38 -7.86 -6.14
C GLU A 566 -13.80 -7.40 -7.55
N LEU A 567 -14.53 -8.24 -8.29
CA LEU A 567 -15.03 -7.93 -9.63
C LEU A 567 -16.30 -7.07 -9.63
N GLN A 568 -17.22 -7.22 -8.68
CA GLN A 568 -18.52 -6.53 -8.61
C GLN A 568 -18.35 -5.08 -8.18
N ASN A 569 -17.41 -4.79 -7.27
CA ASN A 569 -16.95 -3.43 -7.00
C ASN A 569 -16.37 -2.72 -8.24
N ARG A 570 -16.08 -3.48 -9.31
CA ARG A 570 -15.47 -2.97 -10.54
C ARG A 570 -16.40 -2.98 -11.76
N MET A 571 -17.29 -3.97 -11.87
CA MET A 571 -18.19 -4.20 -13.02
C MET A 571 -19.54 -3.48 -12.88
N PHE A 572 -20.11 -3.41 -11.68
CA PHE A 572 -21.40 -2.74 -11.44
C PHE A 572 -21.23 -1.34 -10.84
N SER A 573 -19.99 -0.96 -10.54
CA SER A 573 -19.66 0.45 -10.42
C SER A 573 -19.49 1.02 -11.83
N CYS A 574 -20.50 1.74 -12.32
CA CYS A 574 -20.32 2.70 -13.41
C CYS A 574 -19.27 3.80 -13.05
N CYS A 575 -18.70 3.73 -11.84
CA CYS A 575 -17.45 4.35 -11.43
C CYS A 575 -16.34 3.28 -11.25
N GLY A 576 -15.96 2.64 -12.36
CA GLY A 576 -14.74 1.85 -12.49
C GLY A 576 -13.52 2.76 -12.39
N VAL A 577 -13.17 3.12 -11.17
CA VAL A 577 -12.14 4.09 -10.83
C VAL A 577 -11.23 3.46 -9.79
N GLY A 578 -10.36 2.57 -10.24
CA GLY A 578 -9.05 2.44 -9.62
C GLY A 578 -8.19 3.63 -10.05
N PHE A 579 -8.63 4.86 -9.79
CA PHE A 579 -7.83 6.03 -10.14
C PHE A 579 -6.99 6.49 -8.96
N VAL A 580 -5.76 6.87 -9.28
CA VAL A 580 -4.96 7.81 -8.48
C VAL A 580 -5.54 9.25 -8.54
N GLY A 581 -6.60 9.48 -9.34
CA GLY A 581 -7.44 10.70 -9.40
C GLY A 581 -8.50 10.65 -10.52
N ARG A 582 -9.63 11.37 -10.40
CA ARG A 582 -10.73 11.42 -11.39
C ARG A 582 -10.20 11.42 -12.85
N SER A 583 -10.56 10.38 -13.61
CA SER A 583 -10.34 10.19 -15.06
C SER A 583 -8.96 9.69 -15.56
N LEU A 584 -8.15 8.97 -14.76
CA LEU A 584 -6.87 8.37 -15.22
C LEU A 584 -6.87 6.83 -15.30
N PRO A 585 -7.31 6.19 -16.39
CA PRO A 585 -7.33 4.72 -16.48
C PRO A 585 -5.94 4.13 -16.27
N VAL A 586 -5.81 3.20 -15.31
CA VAL A 586 -4.55 2.50 -15.09
C VAL A 586 -4.32 1.56 -16.28
N PRO A 587 -3.14 1.62 -16.94
CA PRO A 587 -2.82 0.71 -18.03
C PRO A 587 -3.00 -0.75 -17.62
N THR A 588 -3.62 -1.56 -18.47
CA THR A 588 -3.92 -2.99 -18.21
C THR A 588 -2.67 -3.79 -17.83
N ALA A 589 -1.52 -3.43 -18.43
CA ALA A 589 -0.23 -4.04 -18.12
C ALA A 589 0.29 -3.72 -16.70
N ALA A 590 -0.03 -2.55 -16.14
CA ALA A 590 0.30 -2.22 -14.75
C ALA A 590 -0.61 -2.99 -13.79
N TYR A 591 -1.90 -3.10 -14.14
CA TYR A 591 -2.87 -3.90 -13.39
C TYR A 591 -2.51 -5.39 -13.35
N CYS A 592 -2.17 -5.98 -14.51
CA CYS A 592 -1.77 -7.39 -14.59
C CYS A 592 -0.56 -7.67 -13.70
N ARG A 593 0.47 -6.80 -13.74
CA ARG A 593 1.64 -6.90 -12.85
C ARG A 593 1.27 -6.84 -11.37
N TYR A 594 0.38 -5.93 -10.99
CA TYR A 594 -0.13 -5.83 -9.62
C TYR A 594 -0.87 -7.10 -9.20
N MET A 595 -1.75 -7.62 -10.05
CA MET A 595 -2.48 -8.86 -9.76
C MET A 595 -1.56 -10.06 -9.64
N CYS A 596 -0.58 -10.24 -10.54
CA CYS A 596 0.38 -11.33 -10.44
C CYS A 596 1.17 -11.29 -9.14
N PHE A 597 1.56 -10.10 -8.66
CA PHE A 597 2.24 -9.94 -7.38
C PHE A 597 1.37 -10.44 -6.21
N TRP A 598 0.11 -10.01 -6.14
CA TRP A 598 -0.79 -10.44 -5.06
C TRP A 598 -1.19 -11.91 -5.15
N LEU A 599 -1.41 -12.43 -6.36
CA LEU A 599 -1.69 -13.86 -6.56
C LEU A 599 -0.51 -14.73 -6.10
N LEU A 600 0.72 -14.33 -6.43
CA LEU A 600 1.92 -15.02 -5.95
C LEU A 600 2.03 -14.95 -4.42
N LEU A 601 1.84 -13.76 -3.84
CA LEU A 601 1.90 -13.55 -2.40
C LEU A 601 0.88 -14.44 -1.66
N PHE A 602 -0.37 -14.42 -2.10
CA PHE A 602 -1.41 -15.24 -1.48
C PHE A 602 -1.18 -16.72 -1.72
N ALA A 603 -0.70 -17.15 -2.88
CA ALA A 603 -0.35 -18.55 -3.12
C ALA A 603 0.73 -19.06 -2.15
N CYS A 604 1.83 -18.31 -2.01
CA CYS A 604 2.90 -18.66 -1.05
C CYS A 604 2.39 -18.67 0.40
N LYS A 605 1.61 -17.65 0.78
CA LYS A 605 1.00 -17.56 2.12
C LYS A 605 0.10 -18.75 2.40
N LEU A 606 -0.83 -19.07 1.50
CA LEU A 606 -1.80 -20.14 1.72
C LEU A 606 -1.12 -21.50 1.78
N ALA A 607 -0.10 -21.74 0.93
CA ALA A 607 0.68 -22.98 0.97
C ALA A 607 1.41 -23.14 2.32
N PHE A 608 2.07 -22.08 2.79
CA PHE A 608 2.75 -22.08 4.09
C PHE A 608 1.76 -22.28 5.25
N ASN A 609 0.68 -21.52 5.29
CA ASN A 609 -0.32 -21.59 6.36
C ASN A 609 -1.05 -22.93 6.36
N TYR A 610 -1.32 -23.52 5.21
CA TYR A 610 -1.88 -24.86 5.11
C TYR A 610 -0.95 -25.90 5.74
N GLN A 611 0.32 -25.93 5.31
CA GLN A 611 1.28 -26.96 5.68
C GLN A 611 1.64 -26.92 7.17
N PHE A 612 1.89 -25.73 7.72
CA PHE A 612 2.43 -25.59 9.07
C PHE A 612 1.39 -25.30 10.16
N MET A 613 0.20 -24.82 9.78
CA MET A 613 -0.79 -24.36 10.76
C MET A 613 -2.15 -25.03 10.56
N VAL A 614 -2.83 -24.78 9.44
CA VAL A 614 -4.24 -25.15 9.27
C VAL A 614 -4.46 -26.67 9.27
N LYS A 615 -3.61 -27.46 8.60
CA LYS A 615 -3.74 -28.93 8.58
C LYS A 615 -3.69 -29.52 9.98
N SER A 616 -2.63 -29.20 10.73
CA SER A 616 -2.44 -29.65 12.12
C SER A 616 -3.56 -29.18 13.05
N LEU A 617 -4.02 -27.94 12.88
CA LEU A 617 -5.12 -27.37 13.67
C LEU A 617 -6.45 -28.07 13.41
N VAL A 618 -6.73 -28.45 12.16
CA VAL A 618 -7.93 -29.21 11.81
C VAL A 618 -7.88 -30.61 12.40
N GLU A 619 -6.76 -31.33 12.26
CA GLU A 619 -6.59 -32.68 12.82
C GLU A 619 -6.77 -32.70 14.34
N THR A 620 -6.12 -31.77 15.05
CA THR A 620 -6.25 -31.63 16.50
C THR A 620 -7.65 -31.23 16.93
N THR A 621 -8.32 -30.34 16.18
CA THR A 621 -9.72 -29.96 16.44
C THR A 621 -10.66 -31.16 16.32
N VAL A 622 -10.49 -31.95 15.26
CA VAL A 622 -11.27 -33.17 15.04
C VAL A 622 -11.00 -34.18 16.17
N PHE A 623 -9.75 -34.38 16.56
CA PHE A 623 -9.40 -35.24 17.69
C PHE A 623 -10.06 -34.81 19.01
N ILE A 624 -9.98 -33.52 19.37
CA ILE A 624 -10.58 -32.96 20.60
C ILE A 624 -12.11 -33.11 20.59
N TRP A 625 -12.74 -32.93 19.42
CA TRP A 625 -14.18 -33.04 19.26
C TRP A 625 -14.69 -34.49 19.47
N LEU A 626 -13.87 -35.48 19.11
CA LEU A 626 -14.21 -36.91 19.14
C LEU A 626 -13.69 -37.64 20.39
N SER A 627 -12.86 -36.99 21.19
CA SER A 627 -12.28 -37.55 22.42
C SER A 627 -13.38 -37.84 23.44
N ASP A 628 -13.29 -39.00 24.10
CA ASP A 628 -14.29 -39.42 25.09
C ASP A 628 -14.23 -38.55 26.36
N PRO A 629 -15.31 -37.81 26.71
CA PRO A 629 -15.37 -36.96 27.90
C PRO A 629 -15.00 -37.69 29.18
N VAL A 630 -15.35 -38.98 29.30
CA VAL A 630 -15.17 -39.74 30.55
C VAL A 630 -13.70 -40.03 30.84
N LYS A 631 -12.84 -40.15 29.81
CA LYS A 631 -11.42 -40.54 29.98
C LYS A 631 -10.50 -39.37 30.32
N TYR A 632 -10.70 -38.18 29.74
CA TYR A 632 -9.79 -37.04 29.99
C TYR A 632 -10.21 -36.15 31.18
N LEU A 633 -11.50 -36.13 31.55
CA LEU A 633 -11.99 -35.37 32.72
C LEU A 633 -11.41 -35.87 34.05
N GLN A 634 -10.84 -37.09 34.09
CA GLN A 634 -10.18 -37.64 35.28
C GLN A 634 -8.87 -36.92 35.66
N VAL A 635 -8.26 -36.18 34.72
CA VAL A 635 -6.93 -35.57 34.90
C VAL A 635 -6.99 -34.03 34.92
N SER A 636 -8.07 -33.40 34.47
CA SER A 636 -8.18 -31.93 34.40
C SER A 636 -8.61 -31.31 35.74
N GLN A 637 -7.66 -30.82 36.54
CA GLN A 637 -7.93 -30.05 37.77
C GLN A 637 -8.26 -28.57 37.54
N PHE A 638 -8.10 -28.05 36.31
CA PHE A 638 -8.21 -26.63 36.01
C PHE A 638 -9.37 -26.33 35.03
N MET A 639 -10.44 -25.73 35.58
CA MET A 639 -11.48 -24.92 34.94
C MET A 639 -12.50 -25.56 33.95
N ILE A 640 -13.78 -25.25 34.26
CA ILE A 640 -15.03 -25.37 33.48
C ILE A 640 -15.40 -26.80 33.05
N GLN A 641 -16.11 -27.49 33.95
CA GLN A 641 -16.75 -28.81 33.73
C GLN A 641 -18.04 -28.75 32.88
N LEU A 642 -18.27 -27.67 32.15
CA LEU A 642 -19.41 -27.53 31.23
C LEU A 642 -18.87 -27.63 29.80
N SER A 643 -19.15 -28.73 29.12
CA SER A 643 -18.63 -28.94 27.78
C SER A 643 -19.57 -29.76 26.91
N TYR A 644 -20.28 -29.07 26.01
CA TYR A 644 -20.74 -29.66 24.75
C TYR A 644 -19.53 -29.71 23.80
N HIS A 645 -18.96 -30.90 23.60
CA HIS A 645 -17.87 -31.18 22.65
C HIS A 645 -16.61 -30.30 22.75
N ASN A 646 -16.23 -29.83 23.94
CA ASN A 646 -14.96 -29.11 24.20
C ASN A 646 -14.78 -27.82 23.40
N ILE A 647 -15.90 -27.18 23.03
CA ILE A 647 -15.90 -26.03 22.12
C ILE A 647 -15.08 -24.83 22.62
N VAL A 648 -14.99 -24.65 23.94
CA VAL A 648 -14.19 -23.59 24.57
C VAL A 648 -12.69 -23.83 24.33
N TYR A 649 -12.21 -25.07 24.45
CA TYR A 649 -10.82 -25.44 24.16
C TYR A 649 -10.48 -25.21 22.69
N ILE A 650 -11.38 -25.58 21.78
CA ILE A 650 -11.25 -25.30 20.35
C ILE A 650 -11.17 -23.78 20.12
N GLY A 651 -12.01 -22.99 20.79
CA GLY A 651 -11.96 -21.53 20.71
C GLY A 651 -10.60 -20.94 21.13
N PHE A 652 -10.03 -21.41 22.24
CA PHE A 652 -8.69 -20.98 22.69
C PHE A 652 -7.56 -21.43 21.76
N LEU A 653 -7.70 -22.61 21.13
CA LEU A 653 -6.73 -23.13 20.16
C LEU A 653 -6.73 -22.29 18.87
N TRP A 654 -7.90 -21.92 18.35
CA TRP A 654 -8.04 -21.18 17.10
C TRP A 654 -7.79 -19.67 17.23
N GLY A 655 -8.07 -19.07 18.38
CA GLY A 655 -7.96 -17.61 18.58
C GLY A 655 -6.60 -17.03 18.17
N PRO A 656 -5.47 -17.51 18.73
CA PRO A 656 -4.14 -17.06 18.33
C PRO A 656 -3.80 -17.38 16.86
N ALA A 657 -4.22 -18.54 16.36
CA ALA A 657 -3.96 -18.97 14.98
C ALA A 657 -4.64 -18.04 13.96
N ILE A 658 -5.86 -17.55 14.24
CA ILE A 658 -6.56 -16.57 13.39
C ILE A 658 -5.76 -15.25 13.32
N ILE A 659 -5.24 -14.77 14.45
CA ILE A 659 -4.46 -13.53 14.50
C ILE A 659 -3.17 -13.67 13.69
N VAL A 660 -2.45 -14.77 13.85
CA VAL A 660 -1.23 -15.09 13.07
C VAL A 660 -1.58 -15.15 11.58
N PHE A 661 -2.64 -15.88 11.20
CA PHE A 661 -3.10 -15.96 9.82
C PHE A 661 -3.41 -14.57 9.22
N MET A 662 -3.98 -13.64 9.99
CA MET A 662 -4.19 -12.25 9.53
C MET A 662 -2.86 -11.51 9.34
N TYR A 663 -1.92 -11.64 10.28
CA TYR A 663 -0.67 -10.88 10.30
C TYR A 663 0.35 -11.35 9.24
N ASP A 664 0.41 -12.64 8.93
CA ASP A 664 1.43 -13.24 8.05
C ASP A 664 1.52 -12.59 6.66
N ALA A 665 0.42 -12.00 6.16
CA ALA A 665 0.46 -11.32 4.86
C ALA A 665 1.44 -10.15 4.85
N GLN A 666 1.66 -9.48 5.99
CA GLN A 666 2.65 -8.41 6.09
C GLN A 666 4.07 -8.95 5.96
N ILE A 667 4.34 -10.14 6.50
CA ILE A 667 5.67 -10.78 6.42
C ILE A 667 5.97 -11.17 4.97
N PHE A 668 5.04 -11.88 4.31
CA PHE A 668 5.19 -12.25 2.89
C PHE A 668 5.26 -11.02 1.98
N TYR A 669 4.49 -9.98 2.29
CA TYR A 669 4.56 -8.71 1.58
C TYR A 669 5.94 -8.06 1.73
N ALA A 670 6.48 -7.97 2.94
CA ALA A 670 7.79 -7.39 3.19
C ALA A 670 8.88 -8.16 2.41
N LEU A 671 8.90 -9.49 2.49
CA LEU A 671 9.87 -10.33 1.77
C LEU A 671 9.78 -10.17 0.25
N LEU A 672 8.58 -10.31 -0.33
CA LEU A 672 8.40 -10.18 -1.79
C LEU A 672 8.64 -8.75 -2.27
N SER A 673 8.25 -7.73 -1.48
CA SER A 673 8.48 -6.33 -1.84
C SER A 673 9.97 -5.99 -1.89
N VAL A 674 10.80 -6.57 -1.02
CA VAL A 674 12.26 -6.45 -1.09
C VAL A 674 12.79 -7.11 -2.35
N ILE A 675 12.37 -8.35 -2.65
CA ILE A 675 12.85 -9.07 -3.85
C ILE A 675 12.49 -8.30 -5.14
N PHE A 676 11.21 -7.99 -5.33
CA PHE A 676 10.75 -7.26 -6.52
C PHE A 676 11.28 -5.82 -6.56
N GLY A 677 11.35 -5.16 -5.41
CA GLY A 677 11.90 -3.82 -5.24
C GLY A 677 13.37 -3.76 -5.62
N SER A 678 14.18 -4.72 -5.19
CA SER A 678 15.58 -4.84 -5.56
C SER A 678 15.75 -5.10 -7.05
N ILE A 679 15.02 -6.07 -7.64
CA ILE A 679 15.08 -6.34 -9.08
C ILE A 679 14.73 -5.09 -9.89
N LYS A 680 13.69 -4.36 -9.50
CA LYS A 680 13.30 -3.10 -10.16
C LYS A 680 14.30 -1.99 -9.91
N GLY A 681 14.87 -1.88 -8.72
CA GLY A 681 15.92 -0.93 -8.38
C GLY A 681 17.14 -1.10 -9.26
N PHE A 682 17.62 -2.34 -9.42
CA PHE A 682 18.71 -2.66 -10.35
C PHE A 682 18.35 -2.39 -11.81
N ALA A 683 17.14 -2.78 -12.26
CA ALA A 683 16.68 -2.52 -13.63
C ALA A 683 16.54 -1.03 -13.96
N LEU A 684 16.22 -0.20 -12.96
CA LEU A 684 16.15 1.26 -13.09
C LEU A 684 17.51 1.95 -12.92
N GLY A 685 18.58 1.20 -12.63
CA GLY A 685 19.90 1.77 -12.34
C GLY A 685 19.91 2.63 -11.07
N ILE A 686 18.95 2.44 -10.15
CA ILE A 686 18.92 3.13 -8.86
C ILE A 686 20.12 2.59 -8.06
N GLY A 687 21.20 3.38 -8.01
CA GLY A 687 22.50 2.95 -7.48
C GLY A 687 23.68 3.08 -8.47
N GLU A 688 23.45 3.52 -9.71
CA GLU A 688 24.52 3.88 -10.68
C GLU A 688 25.28 5.16 -10.24
N LEU A 689 24.60 6.03 -9.49
CA LEU A 689 25.12 7.30 -8.97
C LEU A 689 25.86 7.10 -7.64
N ARG A 690 27.00 6.39 -7.66
CA ARG A 690 27.83 6.15 -6.46
C ARG A 690 28.80 7.28 -6.12
N SER A 691 28.92 8.30 -6.99
CA SER A 691 29.90 9.38 -6.82
C SER A 691 29.41 10.70 -7.43
N PHE A 692 29.76 11.82 -6.80
CA PHE A 692 29.54 13.17 -7.33
C PHE A 692 30.07 13.36 -8.76
N ARG A 693 31.13 12.64 -9.15
CA ARG A 693 31.68 12.68 -10.51
C ARG A 693 30.71 12.08 -11.53
N ILE A 694 30.14 10.91 -11.22
CA ILE A 694 29.17 10.23 -12.07
C ILE A 694 27.86 11.04 -12.12
N LEU A 695 27.45 11.62 -10.99
CA LEU A 695 26.31 12.55 -10.92
C LEU A 695 26.47 13.74 -11.86
N ARG A 696 27.61 14.42 -11.83
CA ARG A 696 27.89 15.56 -12.72
C ARG A 696 27.88 15.17 -14.20
N LEU A 697 28.39 13.99 -14.55
CA LEU A 697 28.37 13.47 -15.92
C LEU A 697 26.95 13.10 -16.37
N SER A 698 26.14 12.52 -15.50
CA SER A 698 24.73 12.21 -15.78
C SER A 698 23.90 13.48 -15.94
N PHE A 699 24.13 14.51 -15.11
CA PHE A 699 23.47 15.82 -15.27
C PHE A 699 23.73 16.46 -16.63
N LYS A 700 24.94 16.32 -17.19
CA LYS A 700 25.25 16.79 -18.55
C LYS A 700 24.48 16.04 -19.64
N LYS A 701 24.02 14.80 -19.38
CA LYS A 701 23.24 13.98 -20.32
C LYS A 701 21.73 14.21 -20.21
N ILE A 702 21.24 14.78 -19.10
CA ILE A 702 19.80 15.00 -18.85
C ILE A 702 19.12 15.80 -19.98
N PRO A 703 19.66 16.93 -20.47
CA PRO A 703 19.02 17.69 -21.55
C PRO A 703 18.84 16.86 -22.83
N LYS A 704 19.80 16.00 -23.15
CA LYS A 704 19.77 15.11 -24.33
C LYS A 704 18.71 14.02 -24.19
N VAL A 705 18.60 13.40 -23.01
CA VAL A 705 17.60 12.36 -22.73
C VAL A 705 16.18 12.96 -22.61
N PHE A 706 16.08 14.15 -22.02
CA PHE A 706 14.84 14.92 -21.91
C PHE A 706 14.31 15.30 -23.29
N ASN A 707 15.17 15.87 -24.16
CA ASN A 707 14.79 16.13 -25.55
C ASN A 707 14.40 14.86 -26.29
N LYS A 708 15.13 13.75 -26.14
CA LYS A 708 14.78 12.46 -26.77
C LYS A 708 13.41 11.91 -26.35
N LYS A 709 12.97 12.19 -25.12
CA LYS A 709 11.73 11.63 -24.54
C LYS A 709 10.52 12.53 -24.71
N ILE A 710 10.71 13.85 -24.75
CA ILE A 710 9.62 14.84 -24.82
C ILE A 710 9.46 15.43 -26.21
N VAL A 711 10.56 15.66 -26.94
CA VAL A 711 10.53 16.23 -28.28
C VAL A 711 10.81 15.10 -29.25
N SER A 712 9.81 14.70 -30.04
CA SER A 712 10.06 13.83 -31.20
C SER A 712 10.90 14.63 -32.21
N ASN A 713 12.21 14.66 -32.02
CA ASN A 713 13.13 15.36 -32.91
C ASN A 713 13.12 14.68 -34.28
N LEU A 714 12.34 15.26 -35.21
CA LEU A 714 12.28 14.88 -36.64
C LEU A 714 13.68 14.86 -37.31
N ILE A 715 14.64 15.57 -36.71
CA ILE A 715 16.03 15.72 -37.19
C ILE A 715 16.86 14.43 -36.95
N ASP A 716 16.64 13.70 -35.86
CA ASP A 716 17.36 12.44 -35.61
C ASP A 716 16.74 11.25 -36.37
N ALA A 717 15.45 11.33 -36.72
CA ALA A 717 14.80 10.32 -37.55
C ALA A 717 15.31 10.32 -39.00
N SER A 718 15.79 11.46 -39.52
CA SER A 718 16.36 11.56 -40.87
C SER A 718 17.81 11.03 -40.92
N SER A 719 18.60 11.24 -39.86
CA SER A 719 19.97 10.71 -39.75
C SER A 719 20.00 9.18 -39.59
N ASP A 720 19.05 8.60 -38.86
CA ASP A 720 18.90 7.14 -38.74
C ASP A 720 18.42 6.47 -40.05
N ARG A 721 17.59 7.17 -40.85
CA ARG A 721 17.21 6.69 -42.20
C ARG A 721 18.40 6.74 -43.18
N SER A 722 19.24 7.77 -43.08
CA SER A 722 20.47 7.89 -43.86
C SER A 722 21.48 6.77 -43.52
N ASN A 723 21.69 6.49 -42.23
CA ASN A 723 22.56 5.41 -41.77
C ASN A 723 22.02 4.00 -42.13
N LYS A 724 20.70 3.79 -42.11
CA LYS A 724 20.10 2.54 -42.60
C LYS A 724 20.25 2.35 -44.12
N LYS A 725 20.23 3.44 -44.91
CA LYS A 725 20.52 3.38 -46.36
C LYS A 725 21.98 3.03 -46.62
N LYS A 726 22.94 3.68 -45.94
CA LYS A 726 24.37 3.37 -46.05
C LYS A 726 24.72 1.93 -45.66
N LYS A 727 24.07 1.38 -44.62
CA LYS A 727 24.25 -0.04 -44.26
C LYS A 727 23.68 -1.01 -45.30
N LYS A 728 22.64 -0.65 -46.06
CA LYS A 728 22.10 -1.53 -47.10
C LYS A 728 22.99 -1.60 -48.34
N THR A 729 23.70 -0.53 -48.68
CA THR A 729 24.58 -0.52 -49.86
C THR A 729 25.85 -1.35 -49.65
N SER A 730 26.36 -1.46 -48.42
CA SER A 730 27.58 -2.25 -48.15
C SER A 730 27.36 -3.77 -48.07
N TYR A 731 26.12 -4.26 -48.16
CA TYR A 731 25.81 -5.69 -48.19
C TYR A 731 25.55 -6.22 -49.61
N VAL A 732 25.67 -5.37 -50.64
CA VAL A 732 25.40 -5.74 -52.05
C VAL A 732 26.69 -5.79 -52.89
N GLU A 733 27.83 -5.38 -52.35
CA GLU A 733 29.15 -5.39 -53.03
C GLU A 733 30.17 -6.37 -52.43
N THR A 734 29.71 -7.45 -51.79
CA THR A 734 30.58 -8.58 -51.38
C THR A 734 29.96 -9.90 -51.75
#